data_AF-V8BBY1-F1
#
_entry.id   AF-V8BBY1-F1
#
_cell.length_a   1.000
_cell.length_b   1.000
_cell.length_c   1.000
_cell.angle_alpha   90.00
_cell.angle_beta   90.00
_cell.angle_gamma   90.00
#
_symmetry.space_group_name_H-M   'P 1'
#
loop_
_entity.id
_entity.type
_entity.pdbx_description
1 polymer ?
#
loop_
_entity_poly.entity_id
_entity_poly.type
_entity_poly.pdbx_seq_one_letter_code
_entity_poly.pdbx_strand_id
1 'polypeptide(L)'
;MTAEKKYIGAYSRDVRDYFSLLPTEREIVEQLQAIYREEKGLFVLCGNRGSGKSSLKNISLEFDRKYSGDKDDKEILVVNVSFFSGNKDFHREILMQIPNAISKRMEDIEDYLDGFINDDRGFYPTLEFNVEKKTKEYNWLEQNQIRKKFSTIHKKLKKIEEKENTSNIHNLCNKLLNKTSDVEEQFKILNKQHGFQKNSWFSFENNRVDISTFRKNIDELYQKVEYFEIKADELKKLEEILRISQQQLQYFDIEITNTKRYLESTTSDISADSSIDLSAGIGVIKTGLQLRGKNSSSNNEELSRELKSIVTEELKERQLLRLLKNMSAYFNITFSIDELDKCNTATIIDMIDKNKRLFFDCNVSTLLITDISTAISLLEKSDYISEPNIIVVPDLGILDYIHRINNKGLPLSYNFITILDSYFVNRMNNRELNYGRKYEGSTYFSKGFELYKFMNSTLYKGINELYRPMILKFYWELIDLLDFVGELSKEEYEQFENSFFNNNDLHSLKIKFILHKIIEQLTTQSFDYSFILKDDRSQSRQTEVLGEFNKNESHIRNFLRQLALKPTILSDETAFLKINHIDSQTEEFYYFDIEFSDYLSKLGIDDEKFKNILLQLSEPGKKGLSDGRTYRFATEFYDPSQGVDDAREIVRRENVVGVILFYPYDHSESADPNHQPLQNGIIVTVNDFDETILYPYLGYIGLHSHKPYYLTEFKKELENQDIPIHEIKDDELWEACFEKDNKELKDKIFEVCKKEIKSWLYEMKNSRINR
;
A
#
# COMPACT_ATOMS: atom_id res chain seq x y z
N MET A 1 -15.57 -22.63 11.82
CA MET A 1 -16.23 -21.59 10.97
C MET A 1 -15.19 -20.53 10.68
N THR A 2 -14.51 -20.65 9.54
CA THR A 2 -13.48 -19.72 9.07
C THR A 2 -14.19 -18.56 8.37
N ALA A 3 -14.14 -17.36 8.96
CA ALA A 3 -14.60 -16.13 8.32
C ALA A 3 -13.89 -15.94 6.95
N GLU A 4 -14.70 -15.89 5.88
CA GLU A 4 -14.24 -15.59 4.53
C GLU A 4 -13.52 -14.24 4.52
N LYS A 5 -12.40 -14.13 3.79
CA LYS A 5 -11.91 -12.81 3.43
C LYS A 5 -13.03 -12.14 2.63
N LYS A 6 -13.63 -11.09 3.19
CA LYS A 6 -14.56 -10.25 2.45
C LYS A 6 -13.82 -8.97 2.19
N TYR A 7 -13.55 -8.66 0.94
CA TYR A 7 -13.04 -7.35 0.57
C TYR A 7 -14.00 -6.29 1.13
N ILE A 8 -13.52 -5.47 2.07
CA ILE A 8 -14.31 -4.46 2.79
C ILE A 8 -14.02 -3.10 2.18
N GLY A 9 -15.02 -2.47 1.57
CA GLY A 9 -15.12 -1.01 1.38
C GLY A 9 -13.82 -0.23 1.10
N ALA A 10 -13.62 0.84 1.87
CA ALA A 10 -12.46 1.72 1.78
C ALA A 10 -11.30 1.20 2.65
N TYR A 11 -10.07 1.46 2.22
CA TYR A 11 -8.88 0.97 2.92
C TYR A 11 -8.73 1.55 4.33
N SER A 12 -8.48 0.67 5.31
CA SER A 12 -7.85 1.03 6.58
C SER A 12 -6.82 -0.04 6.98
N ARG A 13 -5.86 0.35 7.80
CA ARG A 13 -4.78 -0.54 8.26
C ARG A 13 -5.30 -1.78 9.00
N ASP A 14 -6.36 -1.62 9.77
CA ASP A 14 -6.94 -2.71 10.58
C ASP A 14 -7.59 -3.81 9.74
N VAL A 15 -8.03 -3.48 8.53
CA VAL A 15 -8.69 -4.43 7.62
C VAL A 15 -7.79 -4.85 6.46
N ARG A 16 -6.50 -4.51 6.47
CA ARG A 16 -5.56 -4.76 5.35
C ARG A 16 -5.48 -6.22 4.92
N ASP A 17 -5.65 -7.17 5.84
CA ASP A 17 -5.63 -8.62 5.52
C ASP A 17 -6.77 -9.06 4.62
N TYR A 18 -7.83 -8.26 4.56
CA TYR A 18 -9.00 -8.46 3.71
C TYR A 18 -8.88 -7.76 2.36
N PHE A 19 -7.82 -6.98 2.14
CA PHE A 19 -7.55 -6.34 0.86
C PHE A 19 -6.70 -7.25 -0.02
N SER A 20 -7.12 -7.34 -1.28
CA SER A 20 -6.27 -7.86 -2.36
C SER A 20 -5.81 -6.69 -3.24
N LEU A 21 -4.56 -6.67 -3.69
CA LEU A 21 -4.07 -5.68 -4.65
C LEU A 21 -3.95 -6.32 -6.04
N LEU A 22 -4.65 -5.73 -7.02
CA LEU A 22 -4.50 -6.08 -8.43
C LEU A 22 -3.09 -5.66 -8.93
N PRO A 23 -2.55 -6.28 -9.99
CA PRO A 23 -1.24 -5.92 -10.52
C PRO A 23 -1.12 -4.42 -10.86
N THR A 24 -2.11 -3.87 -11.58
CA THR A 24 -2.17 -2.45 -11.93
C THR A 24 -2.24 -1.54 -10.70
N GLU A 25 -2.99 -1.95 -9.67
CA GLU A 25 -3.05 -1.23 -8.40
C GLU A 25 -1.70 -1.21 -7.67
N ARG A 26 -0.90 -2.30 -7.78
CA ARG A 26 0.46 -2.35 -7.22
C ARG A 26 1.40 -1.40 -7.95
N GLU A 27 1.38 -1.40 -9.29
CA GLU A 27 2.16 -0.45 -10.09
C GLU A 27 1.83 1.00 -9.74
N ILE A 28 0.54 1.32 -9.57
CA ILE A 28 0.10 2.65 -9.12
C ILE A 28 0.61 2.95 -7.71
N VAL A 29 0.55 1.99 -6.79
CA VAL A 29 1.08 2.15 -5.42
C VAL A 29 2.59 2.44 -5.44
N GLU A 30 3.35 1.74 -6.28
CA GLU A 30 4.80 1.96 -6.46
C GLU A 30 5.10 3.33 -7.07
N GLN A 31 4.34 3.77 -8.08
CA GLN A 31 4.47 5.13 -8.64
C GLN A 31 4.16 6.21 -7.60
N LEU A 32 3.11 6.03 -6.79
CA LEU A 32 2.77 6.97 -5.71
C LEU A 32 3.88 7.03 -4.65
N GLN A 33 4.50 5.90 -4.32
CA GLN A 33 5.65 5.88 -3.40
C GLN A 33 6.84 6.65 -3.95
N ALA A 34 7.16 6.49 -5.23
CA ALA A 34 8.22 7.26 -5.90
C ALA A 34 7.94 8.77 -5.84
N ILE A 35 6.69 9.18 -6.08
CA ILE A 35 6.27 10.59 -5.98
C ILE A 35 6.47 11.15 -4.57
N TYR A 36 6.11 10.40 -3.54
CA TYR A 36 6.25 10.87 -2.17
C TYR A 36 7.71 10.98 -1.73
N ARG A 37 8.60 10.14 -2.25
CA ARG A 37 10.01 10.09 -1.84
C ARG A 37 10.91 11.02 -2.65
N GLU A 38 10.79 10.99 -3.97
CA GLU A 38 11.83 11.51 -4.85
C GLU A 38 11.32 12.61 -5.77
N GLU A 39 10.14 12.42 -6.34
CA GLU A 39 9.64 13.33 -7.37
C GLU A 39 9.08 14.62 -6.77
N LYS A 40 9.04 15.69 -7.57
CA LYS A 40 8.64 17.05 -7.16
C LYS A 40 7.83 17.71 -8.26
N GLY A 41 6.94 18.63 -7.89
CA GLY A 41 6.03 19.28 -8.82
C GLY A 41 4.61 18.73 -8.69
N LEU A 42 3.87 18.70 -9.79
CA LEU A 42 2.44 18.51 -9.80
C LEU A 42 2.05 17.25 -10.59
N PHE A 43 1.34 16.36 -9.91
CA PHE A 43 0.89 15.05 -10.36
C PHE A 43 -0.63 14.95 -10.22
N VAL A 44 -1.25 14.14 -11.06
CA VAL A 44 -2.70 13.92 -11.06
C VAL A 44 -3.00 12.44 -10.90
N LEU A 45 -3.74 12.06 -9.85
CA LEU A 45 -4.30 10.73 -9.70
C LEU A 45 -5.78 10.77 -10.09
N CYS A 46 -6.13 10.15 -11.20
CA CYS A 46 -7.48 10.23 -11.76
C CYS A 46 -8.09 8.86 -12.07
N GLY A 47 -9.41 8.83 -12.21
CA GLY A 47 -10.16 7.62 -12.54
C GLY A 47 -11.65 7.81 -12.25
N ASN A 48 -12.48 6.90 -12.77
CA ASN A 48 -13.92 6.96 -12.58
C ASN A 48 -14.32 6.92 -11.08
N ARG A 49 -15.51 7.41 -10.76
CA ARG A 49 -16.04 7.36 -9.38
C ARG A 49 -16.17 5.89 -8.94
N GLY A 50 -15.58 5.55 -7.80
CA GLY A 50 -15.61 4.17 -7.27
C GLY A 50 -14.47 3.25 -7.73
N SER A 51 -13.50 3.77 -8.50
CA SER A 51 -12.29 3.03 -8.91
C SER A 51 -11.36 2.65 -7.74
N GLY A 52 -11.28 3.50 -6.70
CA GLY A 52 -10.46 3.22 -5.50
C GLY A 52 -9.28 4.18 -5.26
N LYS A 53 -9.22 5.32 -5.96
CA LYS A 53 -8.16 6.35 -5.83
C LYS A 53 -7.69 6.62 -4.40
N SER A 54 -8.60 7.00 -3.49
CA SER A 54 -8.25 7.31 -2.09
C SER A 54 -7.74 6.09 -1.31
N SER A 55 -8.22 4.88 -1.64
CA SER A 55 -7.68 3.64 -1.06
C SER A 55 -6.23 3.41 -1.50
N LEU A 56 -5.93 3.55 -2.80
CA LEU A 56 -4.56 3.39 -3.31
C LEU A 56 -3.59 4.42 -2.72
N LYS A 57 -4.04 5.68 -2.59
CA LYS A 57 -3.29 6.71 -1.85
C LYS A 57 -2.95 6.26 -0.43
N ASN A 58 -3.94 5.83 0.34
CA ASN A 58 -3.72 5.44 1.73
C ASN A 58 -2.83 4.19 1.86
N ILE A 59 -2.99 3.23 0.93
CA ILE A 59 -2.14 2.04 0.86
C ILE A 59 -0.68 2.42 0.60
N SER A 60 -0.42 3.30 -0.37
CA SER A 60 0.94 3.72 -0.71
C SER A 60 1.69 4.38 0.45
N LEU A 61 0.99 5.02 1.39
CA LEU A 61 1.57 5.62 2.59
C LEU A 61 1.88 4.62 3.71
N GLU A 62 1.33 3.40 3.68
CA GLU A 62 1.61 2.38 4.69
C GLU A 62 2.95 1.67 4.46
N PHE A 63 3.26 1.35 3.21
CA PHE A 63 4.46 0.60 2.81
C PHE A 63 5.77 1.34 3.08
N ASP A 64 5.73 2.67 3.16
CA ASP A 64 6.91 3.50 3.34
C ASP A 64 7.65 3.24 4.66
N ARG A 65 6.94 2.74 5.68
CA ARG A 65 7.50 2.42 7.01
C ARG A 65 8.48 1.25 7.03
N LYS A 66 8.61 0.46 5.93
CA LYS A 66 9.44 -0.76 5.87
C LYS A 66 10.84 -0.58 5.28
N TYR A 67 11.09 0.48 4.51
CA TYR A 67 12.32 0.63 3.71
C TYR A 67 13.26 1.75 4.18
N SER A 68 13.05 2.32 5.37
CA SER A 68 13.92 3.35 5.97
C SER A 68 15.30 2.84 6.44
N GLY A 69 15.87 1.87 5.70
CA GLY A 69 17.20 1.33 5.93
C GLY A 69 18.32 2.19 5.34
N ASP A 70 18.01 3.07 4.39
CA ASP A 70 18.99 4.01 3.84
C ASP A 70 19.04 5.28 4.69
N LYS A 71 20.23 5.55 5.24
CA LYS A 71 20.51 6.63 6.20
C LYS A 71 20.32 8.05 5.63
N ASP A 72 20.05 8.18 4.32
CA ASP A 72 20.08 9.44 3.58
C ASP A 72 18.70 9.90 3.04
N ASP A 73 17.63 9.10 3.20
CA ASP A 73 16.29 9.46 2.72
C ASP A 73 15.55 10.37 3.70
N LYS A 74 14.99 11.48 3.17
CA LYS A 74 14.14 12.39 3.96
C LYS A 74 12.80 11.73 4.27
N GLU A 75 12.35 11.89 5.51
CA GLU A 75 11.05 11.41 5.98
C GLU A 75 9.89 12.10 5.24
N ILE A 76 8.83 11.34 4.96
CA ILE A 76 7.67 11.82 4.19
C ILE A 76 6.66 12.53 5.11
N LEU A 77 6.26 13.74 4.73
CA LEU A 77 5.21 14.51 5.38
C LEU A 77 4.07 14.78 4.40
N VAL A 78 2.93 14.13 4.61
CA VAL A 78 1.73 14.32 3.78
C VAL A 78 0.78 15.32 4.41
N VAL A 79 0.51 16.41 3.68
CA VAL A 79 -0.47 17.44 4.07
C VAL A 79 -1.72 17.26 3.22
N ASN A 80 -2.81 16.80 3.83
CA ASN A 80 -4.09 16.66 3.14
C ASN A 80 -4.80 18.00 3.11
N VAL A 81 -5.00 18.56 1.93
CA VAL A 81 -5.70 19.82 1.71
C VAL A 81 -7.13 19.48 1.28
N SER A 82 -8.11 19.97 2.04
CA SER A 82 -9.53 19.76 1.75
C SER A 82 -10.08 20.86 0.81
N PHE A 83 -11.40 20.97 0.71
CA PHE A 83 -12.08 21.90 -0.19
C PHE A 83 -11.71 23.38 0.09
N PHE A 84 -11.49 24.16 -0.97
CA PHE A 84 -11.21 25.60 -0.91
C PHE A 84 -12.05 26.38 -1.94
N SER A 85 -12.46 27.60 -1.58
CA SER A 85 -13.26 28.49 -2.42
C SER A 85 -12.46 29.57 -3.16
N GLY A 86 -11.18 29.74 -2.84
CA GLY A 86 -10.31 30.74 -3.47
C GLY A 86 -8.88 30.70 -2.94
N ASN A 87 -8.00 31.54 -3.50
CA ASN A 87 -6.56 31.48 -3.23
C ASN A 87 -6.20 31.73 -1.74
N LYS A 88 -6.88 32.70 -1.11
CA LYS A 88 -6.69 32.98 0.31
C LYS A 88 -7.10 31.78 1.18
N ASP A 89 -8.24 31.18 0.86
CA ASP A 89 -8.74 30.00 1.58
C ASP A 89 -7.82 28.80 1.38
N PHE A 90 -7.22 28.66 0.19
CA PHE A 90 -6.25 27.61 -0.12
C PHE A 90 -4.98 27.74 0.75
N HIS A 91 -4.38 28.93 0.84
CA HIS A 91 -3.23 29.14 1.73
C HIS A 91 -3.57 28.93 3.21
N ARG A 92 -4.77 29.37 3.61
CA ARG A 92 -5.30 29.16 4.95
C ARG A 92 -5.44 27.68 5.27
N GLU A 93 -6.00 26.91 4.35
CA GLU A 93 -6.17 25.46 4.48
C GLU A 93 -4.81 24.77 4.65
N ILE A 94 -3.83 25.12 3.81
CA ILE A 94 -2.46 24.61 3.97
C ILE A 94 -1.92 24.89 5.38
N LEU A 95 -2.06 26.13 5.87
CA LEU A 95 -1.59 26.52 7.20
C LEU A 95 -2.35 25.85 8.35
N MET A 96 -3.61 25.45 8.15
CA MET A 96 -4.37 24.65 9.12
C MET A 96 -3.92 23.19 9.12
N GLN A 97 -3.55 22.64 7.96
CA GLN A 97 -3.25 21.22 7.80
C GLN A 97 -1.79 20.87 8.12
N ILE A 98 -0.85 21.81 7.96
CA ILE A 98 0.56 21.61 8.34
C ILE A 98 0.69 21.22 9.83
N PRO A 99 0.12 21.97 10.80
CA PRO A 99 0.14 21.58 12.22
C PRO A 99 -0.42 20.18 12.47
N ASN A 100 -1.54 19.83 11.84
CA ASN A 100 -2.16 18.52 12.00
C ASN A 100 -1.25 17.38 11.48
N ALA A 101 -0.64 17.58 10.31
CA ALA A 101 0.29 16.62 9.72
C ALA A 101 1.54 16.43 10.60
N ILE A 102 2.06 17.53 11.16
CA ILE A 102 3.22 17.50 12.08
C ILE A 102 2.88 16.79 13.38
N SER A 103 1.77 17.16 14.03
CA SER A 103 1.34 16.52 15.29
C SER A 103 1.13 15.03 15.12
N LYS A 104 0.47 14.61 14.03
CA LYS A 104 0.28 13.19 13.71
C LYS A 104 1.61 12.47 13.51
N ARG A 105 2.58 13.11 12.83
CA ARG A 105 3.92 12.54 12.66
C ARG A 105 4.66 12.42 14.00
N MET A 106 4.53 13.39 14.88
CA MET A 106 5.11 13.32 16.23
C MET A 106 4.50 12.16 17.02
N GLU A 107 3.17 12.02 17.02
CA GLU A 107 2.46 10.87 17.63
C GLU A 107 2.96 9.53 17.06
N ASP A 108 3.06 9.40 15.73
CA ASP A 108 3.58 8.20 15.07
C ASP A 108 5.01 7.85 15.51
N ILE A 109 5.89 8.84 15.70
CA ILE A 109 7.26 8.63 16.19
C ILE A 109 7.24 8.19 17.65
N GLU A 110 6.44 8.83 18.49
CA GLU A 110 6.32 8.50 19.92
C GLU A 110 5.79 7.08 20.12
N ASP A 111 4.70 6.70 19.43
CA ASP A 111 4.11 5.36 19.48
C ASP A 111 5.10 4.29 18.99
N TYR A 112 5.83 4.58 17.90
CA TYR A 112 6.86 3.68 17.40
C TYR A 112 8.00 3.51 18.40
N LEU A 113 8.49 4.60 19.00
CA LEU A 113 9.57 4.55 19.99
C LEU A 113 9.15 3.80 21.25
N ASP A 114 7.91 3.99 21.73
CA ASP A 114 7.40 3.24 22.87
C ASP A 114 7.35 1.75 22.57
N GLY A 115 6.79 1.37 21.41
CA GLY A 115 6.78 -0.02 20.94
C GLY A 115 8.20 -0.59 20.81
N PHE A 116 9.11 0.13 20.17
CA PHE A 116 10.49 -0.30 19.91
C PHE A 116 11.33 -0.45 21.18
N ILE A 117 11.18 0.46 22.15
CA ILE A 117 11.89 0.39 23.42
C ILE A 117 11.34 -0.75 24.27
N ASN A 118 10.02 -0.94 24.29
CA ASN A 118 9.35 -1.98 25.08
C ASN A 118 9.42 -3.37 24.44
N ASP A 119 9.71 -3.49 23.14
CA ASP A 119 9.85 -4.79 22.48
C ASP A 119 11.20 -5.43 22.81
N ASP A 120 11.17 -6.55 23.53
CA ASP A 120 12.34 -7.37 23.85
C ASP A 120 12.61 -8.44 22.76
N ARG A 121 11.86 -8.40 21.64
CA ARG A 121 11.92 -9.40 20.55
C ARG A 121 12.99 -9.15 19.48
N GLY A 122 13.80 -8.11 19.60
CA GLY A 122 15.00 -7.92 18.76
C GLY A 122 14.71 -7.69 17.27
N PHE A 123 13.71 -6.86 16.94
CA PHE A 123 13.50 -6.38 15.58
C PHE A 123 14.49 -5.22 15.29
N TYR A 124 15.46 -5.45 14.40
CA TYR A 124 16.44 -4.43 14.02
C TYR A 124 16.28 -4.11 12.52
N PRO A 125 16.01 -2.84 12.17
CA PRO A 125 16.24 -2.38 10.81
C PRO A 125 17.73 -2.46 10.52
N THR A 126 18.07 -3.30 9.55
CA THR A 126 19.30 -3.24 8.73
C THR A 126 20.62 -3.02 9.46
N LEU A 127 21.26 -4.14 9.85
CA LEU A 127 22.69 -4.38 9.72
C LEU A 127 22.92 -5.89 9.79
N GLU A 128 23.45 -6.47 8.71
CA GLU A 128 23.81 -7.89 8.64
C GLU A 128 24.71 -8.25 9.83
N PHE A 129 24.19 -9.08 10.74
CA PHE A 129 25.03 -9.79 11.68
C PHE A 129 25.88 -10.77 10.87
N ASN A 130 27.10 -10.38 10.52
CA ASN A 130 28.13 -11.31 10.09
C ASN A 130 28.45 -12.24 11.27
N VAL A 131 27.71 -13.34 11.39
CA VAL A 131 27.96 -14.39 12.38
C VAL A 131 28.97 -15.38 11.79
N GLU A 132 30.23 -14.96 11.71
CA GLU A 132 31.33 -15.87 12.00
C GLU A 132 31.74 -15.65 13.46
N LYS A 133 30.94 -16.16 14.41
CA LYS A 133 31.33 -16.17 15.82
C LYS A 133 32.38 -17.25 16.06
N LYS A 134 33.65 -16.94 15.77
CA LYS A 134 34.74 -17.53 16.55
C LYS A 134 34.51 -17.14 18.01
N THR A 135 34.48 -18.11 18.92
CA THR A 135 34.32 -17.95 20.37
C THR A 135 35.42 -17.03 20.91
N LYS A 136 35.15 -15.71 20.92
CA LYS A 136 36.03 -14.72 21.55
C LYS A 136 35.89 -14.82 23.07
N GLU A 137 37.00 -15.09 23.75
CA GLU A 137 37.10 -15.03 25.22
C GLU A 137 36.81 -13.62 25.74
N TYR A 138 36.05 -13.55 26.84
CA TYR A 138 35.77 -12.30 27.54
C TYR A 138 37.02 -11.80 28.26
N ASN A 139 37.64 -10.74 27.74
CA ASN A 139 38.94 -10.26 28.19
C ASN A 139 38.91 -8.77 28.62
N TRP A 140 40.02 -8.29 29.18
CA TRP A 140 40.15 -6.91 29.67
C TRP A 140 39.91 -5.85 28.57
N LEU A 141 40.24 -6.17 27.32
CA LEU A 141 40.06 -5.26 26.19
C LEU A 141 38.57 -5.08 25.85
N GLU A 142 37.80 -6.17 25.88
CA GLU A 142 36.36 -6.14 25.73
C GLU A 142 35.65 -5.41 26.88
N GLN A 143 36.07 -5.63 28.14
CA GLN A 143 35.56 -4.88 29.30
C GLN A 143 35.70 -3.36 29.12
N ASN A 144 36.84 -2.91 28.60
CA ASN A 144 37.07 -1.49 28.33
C ASN A 144 36.20 -0.96 27.18
N GLN A 145 35.95 -1.75 26.14
CA GLN A 145 35.04 -1.37 25.06
C GLN A 145 33.60 -1.24 25.57
N ILE A 146 33.17 -2.15 26.44
CA ILE A 146 31.85 -2.13 27.07
C ILE A 146 31.67 -0.90 27.97
N ARG A 147 32.67 -0.57 28.80
CA ARG A 147 32.67 0.67 29.60
C ARG A 147 32.56 1.93 28.71
N LYS A 148 33.25 1.95 27.56
CA LYS A 148 33.13 3.05 26.59
C LYS A 148 31.72 3.13 26.00
N LYS A 149 31.09 2.00 25.69
CA LYS A 149 29.69 1.95 25.22
C LYS A 149 28.73 2.54 26.25
N PHE A 150 28.80 2.12 27.52
CA PHE A 150 27.98 2.70 28.59
C PHE A 150 28.21 4.21 28.78
N SER A 151 29.47 4.67 28.74
CA SER A 151 29.78 6.10 28.81
C SER A 151 29.17 6.88 27.64
N THR A 152 29.15 6.29 26.45
CA THR A 152 28.53 6.89 25.26
C THR A 152 27.01 6.95 25.42
N ILE A 153 26.38 5.86 25.87
CA ILE A 153 24.94 5.79 26.14
C ILE A 153 24.52 6.88 27.13
N HIS A 154 25.19 7.00 28.27
CA HIS A 154 24.89 8.01 29.28
C HIS A 154 25.03 9.44 28.74
N LYS A 155 26.09 9.71 27.95
CA LYS A 155 26.28 11.03 27.33
C LYS A 155 25.14 11.37 26.36
N LYS A 156 24.68 10.40 25.57
CA LYS A 156 23.58 10.58 24.62
C LYS A 156 22.26 10.83 25.35
N LEU A 157 21.89 9.96 26.29
CA LEU A 157 20.64 10.09 27.05
C LEU A 157 20.58 11.40 27.85
N LYS A 158 21.67 11.79 28.51
CA LYS A 158 21.73 13.05 29.27
C LYS A 158 21.56 14.29 28.38
N LYS A 159 22.14 14.26 27.17
CA LYS A 159 22.01 15.36 26.19
C LYS A 159 20.57 15.53 25.71
N ILE A 160 19.80 14.43 25.65
CA ILE A 160 18.38 14.42 25.27
C ILE A 160 17.54 14.94 26.44
N GLU A 161 17.77 14.42 27.66
CA GLU A 161 17.08 14.84 28.88
C GLU A 161 17.22 16.35 29.16
N GLU A 162 18.40 16.93 28.93
CA GLU A 162 18.64 18.37 29.13
C GLU A 162 17.95 19.27 28.08
N LYS A 163 17.47 18.71 26.96
CA LYS A 163 16.98 19.47 25.80
C LYS A 163 15.50 19.29 25.48
N GLU A 164 14.86 18.22 25.93
CA GLU A 164 13.46 17.90 25.63
C GLU A 164 12.60 17.86 26.90
N ASN A 165 11.56 18.70 26.94
CA ASN A 165 10.68 18.87 28.11
C ASN A 165 9.26 18.31 27.87
N THR A 166 9.00 17.61 26.76
CA THR A 166 7.71 16.93 26.55
C THR A 166 7.63 15.70 27.44
N SER A 167 6.46 15.47 28.06
CA SER A 167 6.27 14.40 29.04
C SER A 167 6.58 13.00 28.48
N ASN A 168 6.32 12.79 27.19
CA ASN A 168 6.46 11.49 26.54
C ASN A 168 7.92 11.13 26.28
N ILE A 169 8.72 12.05 25.73
CA ILE A 169 10.15 11.82 25.49
C ILE A 169 10.89 11.62 26.82
N HIS A 170 10.58 12.43 27.83
CA HIS A 170 11.17 12.27 29.15
C HIS A 170 10.87 10.89 29.75
N ASN A 171 9.63 10.39 29.60
CA ASN A 171 9.25 9.04 30.00
C ASN A 171 10.04 7.95 29.24
N LEU A 172 10.20 8.07 27.92
CA LEU A 172 10.98 7.13 27.11
C LEU A 172 12.48 7.14 27.47
N CYS A 173 13.05 8.32 27.73
CA CYS A 173 14.42 8.49 28.21
C CYS A 173 14.61 7.80 29.56
N ASN A 174 13.67 7.98 30.50
CA ASN A 174 13.69 7.30 31.80
C ASN A 174 13.59 5.77 31.65
N LYS A 175 12.77 5.25 30.73
CA LYS A 175 12.72 3.81 30.43
C LYS A 175 14.07 3.28 29.92
N LEU A 176 14.74 4.02 29.03
CA LEU A 176 16.08 3.66 28.54
C LEU A 176 17.16 3.74 29.62
N LEU A 177 17.07 4.73 30.53
CA LEU A 177 17.96 4.83 31.69
C LEU A 177 17.79 3.64 32.65
N ASN A 178 16.55 3.20 32.87
CA ASN A 178 16.26 2.01 33.67
C ASN A 178 16.84 0.74 33.00
N LYS A 179 16.57 0.52 31.71
CA LYS A 179 17.18 -0.61 30.96
C LYS A 179 18.71 -0.54 30.97
N THR A 180 19.29 0.66 30.88
CA THR A 180 20.75 0.85 30.98
C THR A 180 21.27 0.40 32.35
N SER A 181 20.56 0.76 33.42
CA SER A 181 20.92 0.37 34.80
C SER A 181 20.89 -1.15 34.99
N ASP A 182 19.88 -1.82 34.44
CA ASP A 182 19.74 -3.28 34.50
C ASP A 182 20.92 -3.99 33.79
N VAL A 183 21.29 -3.52 32.59
CA VAL A 183 22.42 -4.09 31.84
C VAL A 183 23.76 -3.75 32.51
N GLU A 184 23.89 -2.59 33.17
CA GLU A 184 25.07 -2.29 34.01
C GLU A 184 25.19 -3.19 35.24
N GLU A 185 24.07 -3.59 35.84
CA GLU A 185 24.07 -4.57 36.92
C GLU A 185 24.53 -5.94 36.43
N GLN A 186 24.04 -6.38 35.26
CA GLN A 186 24.54 -7.59 34.59
C GLN A 186 26.06 -7.50 34.33
N PHE A 187 26.56 -6.35 33.88
CA PHE A 187 28.00 -6.13 33.66
C PHE A 187 28.81 -6.23 34.96
N LYS A 188 28.30 -5.70 36.08
CA LYS A 188 28.95 -5.81 37.40
C LYS A 188 29.01 -7.27 37.85
N ILE A 189 27.94 -8.03 37.65
CA ILE A 189 27.87 -9.46 37.98
C ILE A 189 28.83 -10.27 37.08
N LEU A 190 28.84 -10.01 35.77
CA LEU A 190 29.73 -10.66 34.80
C LEU A 190 31.21 -10.40 35.13
N ASN A 191 31.57 -9.17 35.51
CA ASN A 191 32.93 -8.83 35.93
C ASN A 191 33.33 -9.47 37.25
N LYS A 192 32.38 -9.78 38.15
CA LYS A 192 32.65 -10.58 39.36
C LYS A 192 32.86 -12.05 39.01
N GLN A 193 32.10 -12.59 38.05
CA GLN A 193 32.19 -13.98 37.59
C GLN A 193 33.49 -14.28 36.85
N HIS A 194 33.94 -13.35 36.01
CA HIS A 194 35.17 -13.46 35.21
C HIS A 194 36.32 -12.58 35.74
N GLY A 195 36.20 -12.13 37.00
CA GLY A 195 37.12 -11.17 37.59
C GLY A 195 38.51 -11.75 37.85
N PHE A 196 39.54 -11.09 37.30
CA PHE A 196 40.95 -11.24 37.69
C PHE A 196 41.26 -10.63 39.08
N GLN A 197 40.29 -10.57 39.99
CA GLN A 197 40.52 -10.20 41.37
C GLN A 197 40.76 -11.48 42.18
N LYS A 198 41.98 -11.62 42.71
CA LYS A 198 42.34 -12.58 43.75
C LYS A 198 41.39 -12.39 44.93
N ASN A 199 40.29 -13.14 44.96
CA ASN A 199 39.65 -13.67 46.14
C ASN A 199 38.58 -14.64 45.66
N SER A 200 38.96 -15.92 45.63
CA SER A 200 38.03 -17.03 45.59
C SER A 200 37.08 -16.89 46.78
N TRP A 201 35.78 -16.75 46.53
CA TRP A 201 34.72 -17.37 47.34
C TRP A 201 33.39 -17.32 46.59
N PHE A 202 32.87 -18.52 46.31
CA PHE A 202 31.51 -18.91 45.94
C PHE A 202 30.54 -17.81 45.50
N SER A 203 30.27 -17.73 44.18
CA SER A 203 29.03 -17.14 43.68
C SER A 203 27.95 -18.24 43.60
N PHE A 204 26.88 -18.08 44.36
CA PHE A 204 25.66 -18.91 44.33
C PHE A 204 25.17 -19.14 42.88
N GLU A 205 24.76 -20.38 42.57
CA GLU A 205 24.36 -20.83 41.23
C GLU A 205 23.17 -20.05 40.61
N ASN A 206 22.40 -19.32 41.42
CA ASN A 206 21.17 -18.66 40.95
C ASN A 206 21.35 -17.31 40.22
N ASN A 207 22.55 -16.72 40.18
CA ASN A 207 22.79 -15.39 39.57
C ASN A 207 23.90 -15.40 38.49
N ARG A 208 24.02 -16.46 37.69
CA ARG A 208 24.98 -16.51 36.57
C ARG A 208 24.51 -15.67 35.37
N VAL A 209 25.39 -14.85 34.80
CA VAL A 209 25.08 -14.05 33.60
C VAL A 209 25.78 -14.70 32.42
N ASP A 210 25.02 -15.09 31.40
CA ASP A 210 25.58 -15.64 30.18
C ASP A 210 26.26 -14.54 29.35
N ILE A 211 27.52 -14.74 28.96
CA ILE A 211 28.31 -13.76 28.19
C ILE A 211 27.63 -13.48 26.84
N SER A 212 27.08 -14.50 26.18
CA SER A 212 26.50 -14.35 24.84
C SER A 212 25.22 -13.51 24.87
N THR A 213 24.41 -13.73 25.89
CA THR A 213 23.17 -13.00 26.20
C THR A 213 23.49 -11.57 26.59
N PHE A 214 24.48 -11.35 27.45
CA PHE A 214 24.93 -10.01 27.83
C PHE A 214 25.46 -9.20 26.63
N ARG A 215 26.27 -9.81 25.75
CA ARG A 215 26.75 -9.18 24.52
C ARG A 215 25.58 -8.73 23.64
N LYS A 216 24.56 -9.57 23.49
CA LYS A 216 23.33 -9.23 22.75
C LYS A 216 22.60 -8.05 23.41
N ASN A 217 22.43 -8.08 24.73
CA ASN A 217 21.73 -7.04 25.49
C ASN A 217 22.42 -5.67 25.41
N ILE A 218 23.75 -5.62 25.44
CA ILE A 218 24.46 -4.33 25.32
C ILE A 218 24.46 -3.79 23.90
N ASP A 219 24.55 -4.65 22.89
CA ASP A 219 24.44 -4.24 21.49
C ASP A 219 23.02 -3.73 21.20
N GLU A 220 22.00 -4.42 21.69
CA GLU A 220 20.60 -4.01 21.66
C GLU A 220 20.38 -2.64 22.29
N LEU A 221 20.87 -2.46 23.53
CA LEU A 221 20.73 -1.20 24.26
C LEU A 221 21.42 -0.06 23.51
N TYR A 222 22.62 -0.29 22.98
CA TYR A 222 23.36 0.73 22.23
C TYR A 222 22.59 1.16 20.99
N GLN A 223 22.02 0.22 20.25
CA GLN A 223 21.19 0.50 19.06
C GLN A 223 19.90 1.22 19.42
N LYS A 224 19.22 0.82 20.51
CA LYS A 224 18.01 1.51 21.01
C LYS A 224 18.28 2.97 21.33
N VAL A 225 19.42 3.26 21.96
CA VAL A 225 19.84 4.63 22.30
C VAL A 225 20.28 5.43 21.06
N GLU A 226 20.95 4.79 20.11
CA GLU A 226 21.35 5.44 18.85
C GLU A 226 20.14 5.86 18.01
N TYR A 227 19.16 4.95 17.86
CA TYR A 227 17.92 5.25 17.16
C TYR A 227 17.07 6.31 17.88
N PHE A 228 17.00 6.25 19.21
CA PHE A 228 16.31 7.25 20.03
C PHE A 228 16.90 8.65 19.87
N GLU A 229 18.24 8.80 19.83
CA GLU A 229 18.88 10.10 19.60
C GLU A 229 18.51 10.70 18.23
N ILE A 230 18.47 9.88 17.17
CA ILE A 230 18.07 10.32 15.83
C ILE A 230 16.63 10.82 15.83
N LYS A 231 15.72 10.09 16.46
CA LYS A 231 14.30 10.43 16.50
C LYS A 231 13.98 11.61 17.42
N ALA A 232 14.71 11.80 18.51
CA ALA A 232 14.65 13.01 19.34
C ALA A 232 15.05 14.26 18.53
N ASP A 233 16.15 14.20 17.79
CA ASP A 233 16.57 15.31 16.92
C ASP A 233 15.54 15.61 15.80
N GLU A 234 14.76 14.63 15.34
CA GLU A 234 13.62 14.81 14.42
C GLU A 234 12.43 15.51 15.12
N LEU A 235 12.02 15.03 16.30
CA LEU A 235 10.93 15.60 17.09
C LEU A 235 11.17 17.08 17.40
N LYS A 236 12.39 17.44 17.79
CA LYS A 236 12.76 18.84 18.04
C LYS A 236 12.56 19.73 16.81
N LYS A 237 12.94 19.25 15.61
CA LYS A 237 12.71 19.99 14.36
C LYS A 237 11.22 20.16 14.09
N LEU A 238 10.44 19.10 14.30
CA LEU A 238 8.99 19.12 14.14
C LEU A 238 8.33 20.11 15.10
N GLU A 239 8.75 20.16 16.37
CA GLU A 239 8.24 21.12 17.36
C GLU A 239 8.49 22.59 16.95
N GLU A 240 9.69 22.90 16.43
CA GLU A 240 9.99 24.25 15.96
C GLU A 240 9.12 24.62 14.76
N ILE A 241 8.96 23.72 13.80
CA ILE A 241 8.10 23.92 12.63
C ILE A 241 6.63 24.05 13.07
N LEU A 242 6.17 23.25 14.02
CA LEU A 242 4.83 23.31 14.60
C LEU A 242 4.58 24.68 15.24
N ARG A 243 5.53 25.17 16.04
CA ARG A 243 5.45 26.50 16.66
C ARG A 243 5.35 27.61 15.60
N ILE A 244 6.18 27.57 14.56
CA ILE A 244 6.19 28.58 13.50
C ILE A 244 4.90 28.53 12.68
N SER A 245 4.44 27.34 12.28
CA SER A 245 3.21 27.17 11.50
C SER A 245 1.98 27.65 12.29
N GLN A 246 1.88 27.34 13.59
CA GLN A 246 0.82 27.85 14.47
C GLN A 246 0.85 29.38 14.58
N GLN A 247 2.05 29.98 14.69
CA GLN A 247 2.18 31.44 14.72
C GLN A 247 1.78 32.08 13.38
N GLN A 248 2.18 31.50 12.25
CA GLN A 248 1.75 31.96 10.93
C GLN A 248 0.23 31.88 10.77
N LEU A 249 -0.39 30.79 11.21
CA LEU A 249 -1.84 30.61 11.19
C LEU A 249 -2.58 31.65 12.06
N GLN A 250 -2.10 31.89 13.29
CA GLN A 250 -2.66 32.91 14.18
C GLN A 250 -2.68 34.30 13.54
N TYR A 251 -1.62 34.64 12.81
CA TYR A 251 -1.48 35.91 12.12
C TYR A 251 -2.18 35.95 10.75
N PHE A 252 -2.69 34.82 10.24
CA PHE A 252 -3.20 34.73 8.87
C PHE A 252 -4.48 35.54 8.68
N ASP A 253 -5.42 35.48 9.61
CA ASP A 253 -6.69 36.21 9.53
C ASP A 253 -6.63 37.62 10.17
N ILE A 254 -5.50 38.00 10.77
CA ILE A 254 -5.33 39.25 11.51
C ILE A 254 -4.60 40.30 10.67
N GLU A 255 -5.01 41.56 10.79
CA GLU A 255 -4.29 42.69 10.23
C GLU A 255 -3.09 43.05 11.11
N ILE A 256 -1.88 43.00 10.54
CA ILE A 256 -0.64 43.14 11.30
C ILE A 256 -0.02 44.50 11.03
N THR A 257 0.14 45.27 12.10
CA THR A 257 0.67 46.64 12.06
C THR A 257 2.16 46.74 12.41
N ASN A 258 2.74 45.68 12.99
CA ASN A 258 4.17 45.59 13.33
C ASN A 258 4.83 44.46 12.52
N THR A 259 5.35 44.79 11.34
CA THR A 259 5.99 43.84 10.42
C THR A 259 7.23 43.19 11.02
N LYS A 260 8.03 43.92 11.81
CA LYS A 260 9.26 43.39 12.41
C LYS A 260 8.96 42.22 13.36
N ARG A 261 8.01 42.43 14.29
CA ARG A 261 7.58 41.38 15.23
C ARG A 261 6.98 40.17 14.52
N TYR A 262 6.26 40.39 13.42
CA TYR A 262 5.73 39.32 12.58
C TYR A 262 6.84 38.50 11.92
N LEU A 263 7.81 39.15 11.27
CA LEU A 263 8.94 38.45 10.66
C LEU A 263 9.77 37.68 11.68
N GLU A 264 10.05 38.26 12.86
CA GLU A 264 10.82 37.61 13.93
C GLU A 264 10.09 36.40 14.54
N SER A 265 8.75 36.44 14.63
CA SER A 265 7.98 35.31 15.15
C SER A 265 7.77 34.20 14.12
N THR A 266 7.62 34.56 12.84
CA THR A 266 7.27 33.60 11.76
C THR A 266 8.46 33.06 10.97
N THR A 267 9.68 33.41 11.36
CA THR A 267 10.93 32.96 10.74
C THR A 267 11.74 32.09 11.72
N SER A 268 12.29 30.95 11.26
CA SER A 268 13.27 30.16 12.03
C SER A 268 14.69 30.74 11.93
N ASP A 269 15.47 30.63 13.01
CA ASP A 269 16.93 30.83 12.99
C ASP A 269 17.67 29.63 12.34
N ILE A 270 16.97 28.51 12.14
CA ILE A 270 17.42 27.37 11.35
C ILE A 270 17.26 27.73 9.86
N SER A 271 18.19 28.51 9.32
CA SER A 271 18.23 28.81 7.89
C SER A 271 19.24 27.91 7.18
N ALA A 272 18.77 27.09 6.25
CA ALA A 272 19.60 26.73 5.10
C ALA A 272 19.79 27.98 4.24
N ASP A 273 20.96 28.12 3.61
CA ASP A 273 21.31 29.14 2.61
C ASP A 273 20.28 29.13 1.46
N SER A 274 19.11 29.73 1.67
CA SER A 274 18.04 29.79 0.67
C SER A 274 18.21 31.07 -0.13
N SER A 275 18.71 30.87 -1.35
CA SER A 275 18.93 31.86 -2.42
C SER A 275 17.67 32.54 -2.96
N ILE A 276 16.58 32.62 -2.19
CA ILE A 276 15.42 33.44 -2.60
C ILE A 276 15.79 34.89 -2.31
N ASP A 277 16.33 35.55 -3.34
CA ASP A 277 16.63 36.97 -3.33
C ASP A 277 15.33 37.79 -3.14
N LEU A 278 15.09 38.17 -1.89
CA LEU A 278 13.96 39.00 -1.46
C LEU A 278 14.07 40.47 -1.92
N SER A 279 15.13 40.85 -2.64
CA SER A 279 15.33 42.24 -3.09
C SER A 279 14.51 42.61 -4.33
N ALA A 280 13.97 41.63 -5.07
CA ALA A 280 13.18 41.88 -6.27
C ALA A 280 11.67 41.90 -5.96
N GLY A 281 11.13 43.11 -5.77
CA GLY A 281 9.70 43.36 -5.99
C GLY A 281 8.82 43.49 -4.76
N ILE A 282 9.28 44.12 -3.66
CA ILE A 282 8.37 44.88 -2.79
C ILE A 282 8.73 46.35 -2.97
N GLY A 283 7.87 47.12 -3.62
CA GLY A 283 8.04 48.56 -3.82
C GLY A 283 8.10 49.40 -2.53
N VAL A 284 8.12 48.77 -1.35
CA VAL A 284 8.03 49.40 -0.03
C VAL A 284 9.12 48.96 0.96
N ILE A 285 9.96 47.96 0.65
CA ILE A 285 11.06 47.54 1.56
C ILE A 285 12.40 47.58 0.80
N LYS A 286 12.77 48.76 0.28
CA LYS A 286 14.11 48.99 -0.26
C LYS A 286 15.05 49.72 0.71
N THR A 287 14.69 49.84 1.98
CA THR A 287 15.50 50.53 2.99
C THR A 287 15.54 49.71 4.28
N GLY A 288 16.60 48.92 4.47
CA GLY A 288 16.99 48.46 5.81
C GLY A 288 17.60 47.06 5.96
N LEU A 289 17.54 46.19 4.96
CA LEU A 289 18.01 44.79 5.08
C LEU A 289 19.26 44.48 4.24
N GLN A 290 20.08 45.48 3.92
CA GLN A 290 21.48 45.19 3.57
C GLN A 290 22.24 44.83 4.84
N LEU A 291 22.39 43.53 5.06
CA LEU A 291 23.60 42.86 5.55
C LEU A 291 24.58 43.79 6.30
N ARG A 292 24.29 44.10 7.57
CA ARG A 292 25.30 44.67 8.45
C ARG A 292 26.13 43.54 9.03
N GLY A 293 27.21 43.23 8.33
CA GLY A 293 28.30 42.42 8.86
C GLY A 293 28.80 42.98 10.19
N LYS A 294 29.32 42.08 11.03
CA LYS A 294 29.99 42.37 12.29
C LYS A 294 30.94 43.57 12.13
N ASN A 295 30.59 44.72 12.72
CA ASN A 295 31.42 45.49 13.66
C ASN A 295 30.95 46.94 13.82
N SER A 296 31.19 47.44 15.03
CA SER A 296 31.20 48.82 15.52
C SER A 296 29.87 49.45 15.94
N SER A 297 29.83 49.70 17.25
CA SER A 297 28.98 50.60 17.99
C SER A 297 29.11 52.03 17.49
N SER A 298 27.99 52.65 17.13
CA SER A 298 27.79 54.08 17.35
C SER A 298 26.30 54.37 17.37
N ASN A 299 25.84 54.89 18.50
CA ASN A 299 24.54 55.52 18.66
C ASN A 299 24.34 56.57 17.57
N ASN A 300 23.27 56.44 16.79
CA ASN A 300 22.58 57.56 16.18
C ASN A 300 21.09 57.25 16.28
N GLU A 301 20.52 57.71 17.39
CA GLU A 301 19.11 58.00 17.53
C GLU A 301 18.77 59.15 16.57
N GLU A 302 18.32 58.84 15.36
CA GLU A 302 17.44 59.77 14.63
C GLU A 302 16.76 59.07 13.46
N LEU A 303 15.42 59.17 13.44
CA LEU A 303 14.48 58.76 12.39
C LEU A 303 14.03 57.29 12.38
N SER A 304 13.68 56.76 13.55
CA SER A 304 12.63 55.74 13.69
C SER A 304 11.24 56.35 13.45
N ARG A 305 10.95 56.75 12.20
CA ARG A 305 9.54 56.70 11.76
C ARG A 305 9.22 55.23 11.62
N GLU A 306 8.60 54.68 12.66
CA GLU A 306 7.94 53.37 12.64
C GLU A 306 6.89 53.42 11.52
N LEU A 307 7.31 53.11 10.29
CA LEU A 307 6.41 52.86 9.18
C LEU A 307 5.58 51.66 9.62
N LYS A 308 4.35 51.92 10.08
CA LYS A 308 3.29 50.91 10.21
C LYS A 308 2.98 50.39 8.80
N SER A 309 3.86 49.59 8.23
CA SER A 309 3.58 48.84 7.01
C SER A 309 2.60 47.73 7.38
N ILE A 310 1.38 47.82 6.88
CA ILE A 310 0.40 46.75 6.99
C ILE A 310 0.99 45.52 6.29
N VAL A 311 1.01 44.37 6.96
CA VAL A 311 1.39 43.10 6.33
C VAL A 311 0.34 42.75 5.29
N THR A 312 0.74 42.72 4.02
CA THR A 312 -0.11 42.34 2.90
C THR A 312 -0.27 40.82 2.82
N GLU A 313 -1.33 40.36 2.15
CA GLU A 313 -1.53 38.94 1.82
C GLU A 313 -0.31 38.35 1.08
N GLU A 314 0.32 39.14 0.19
CA GLU A 314 1.56 38.75 -0.49
C GLU A 314 2.72 38.43 0.47
N LEU A 315 2.83 39.16 1.59
CA LEU A 315 3.88 38.89 2.58
C LEU A 315 3.57 37.62 3.37
N LYS A 316 2.28 37.34 3.66
CA LYS A 316 1.83 36.10 4.31
C LYS A 316 2.09 34.89 3.42
N GLU A 317 1.78 34.98 2.13
CA GLU A 317 2.12 33.96 1.13
C GLU A 317 3.62 33.70 1.09
N ARG A 318 4.45 34.74 1.04
CA ARG A 318 5.92 34.58 1.06
C ARG A 318 6.44 33.90 2.33
N GLN A 319 5.83 34.14 3.49
CA GLN A 319 6.21 33.44 4.72
C GLN A 319 5.81 31.96 4.71
N LEU A 320 4.67 31.62 4.10
CA LEU A 320 4.30 30.23 3.87
C LEU A 320 5.29 29.53 2.93
N LEU A 321 5.63 30.15 1.79
CA LEU A 321 6.62 29.60 0.85
C LEU A 321 7.98 29.38 1.52
N ARG A 322 8.40 30.30 2.40
CA ARG A 322 9.64 30.17 3.18
C ARG A 322 9.57 29.02 4.17
N LEU A 323 8.45 28.88 4.88
CA LEU A 323 8.22 27.77 5.79
C LEU A 323 8.31 26.44 5.04
N LEU A 324 7.62 26.30 3.91
CA LEU A 324 7.64 25.08 3.09
C LEU A 324 9.04 24.76 2.57
N LYS A 325 9.77 25.77 2.08
CA LYS A 325 11.15 25.57 1.62
C LYS A 325 12.08 25.12 2.75
N ASN A 326 11.96 25.71 3.93
CA ASN A 326 12.71 25.29 5.12
C ASN A 326 12.36 23.86 5.53
N MET A 327 11.06 23.52 5.55
CA MET A 327 10.59 22.17 5.84
C MET A 327 11.11 21.16 4.80
N SER A 328 11.15 21.52 3.52
CA SER A 328 11.61 20.64 2.43
C SER A 328 13.09 20.25 2.54
N ALA A 329 13.89 21.01 3.31
CA ALA A 329 15.27 20.67 3.61
C ALA A 329 15.37 19.44 4.53
N TYR A 330 14.33 19.17 5.32
CA TYR A 330 14.29 18.09 6.32
C TYR A 330 13.33 16.97 5.94
N PHE A 331 12.25 17.29 5.23
CA PHE A 331 11.16 16.36 4.92
C PHE A 331 10.85 16.36 3.42
N ASN A 332 10.39 15.22 2.94
CA ASN A 332 9.71 15.12 1.66
C ASN A 332 8.24 15.51 1.84
N ILE A 333 7.91 16.74 1.48
CA ILE A 333 6.55 17.28 1.65
C ILE A 333 5.71 16.94 0.43
N THR A 334 4.57 16.30 0.67
CA THR A 334 3.54 16.08 -0.36
C THR A 334 2.23 16.73 0.03
N PHE A 335 1.68 17.59 -0.83
CA PHE A 335 0.30 18.03 -0.73
C PHE A 335 -0.62 17.03 -1.42
N SER A 336 -1.58 16.47 -0.68
CA SER A 336 -2.67 15.67 -1.25
C SER A 336 -3.92 16.53 -1.30
N ILE A 337 -4.33 16.95 -2.49
CA ILE A 337 -5.55 17.72 -2.69
C ILE A 337 -6.63 16.77 -3.20
N ASP A 338 -7.59 16.43 -2.33
CA ASP A 338 -8.67 15.47 -2.63
C ASP A 338 -9.99 16.20 -2.90
N GLU A 339 -10.97 15.48 -3.44
CA GLU A 339 -12.31 15.98 -3.79
C GLU A 339 -12.34 17.14 -4.80
N LEU A 340 -11.32 17.23 -5.66
CA LEU A 340 -11.24 18.25 -6.71
C LEU A 340 -12.34 18.10 -7.76
N ASP A 341 -12.96 16.92 -7.86
CA ASP A 341 -14.16 16.67 -8.68
C ASP A 341 -15.38 17.51 -8.23
N LYS A 342 -15.35 18.11 -7.04
CA LYS A 342 -16.37 19.07 -6.56
C LYS A 342 -16.07 20.51 -6.97
N CYS A 343 -14.88 20.81 -7.48
CA CYS A 343 -14.47 22.13 -7.91
C CYS A 343 -14.65 22.26 -9.43
N ASN A 344 -15.00 23.46 -9.91
CA ASN A 344 -14.95 23.74 -11.34
C ASN A 344 -13.49 23.68 -11.83
N THR A 345 -13.25 23.01 -12.94
CA THR A 345 -11.94 22.95 -13.63
C THR A 345 -11.26 24.32 -13.72
N ALA A 346 -12.02 25.38 -14.05
CA ALA A 346 -11.46 26.74 -14.14
C ALA A 346 -10.86 27.25 -12.82
N THR A 347 -11.48 26.91 -11.69
CA THR A 347 -11.00 27.26 -10.35
C THR A 347 -9.70 26.51 -10.03
N ILE A 348 -9.59 25.25 -10.45
CA ILE A 348 -8.39 24.44 -10.24
C ILE A 348 -7.22 25.04 -11.05
N ILE A 349 -7.45 25.37 -12.32
CA ILE A 349 -6.43 26.00 -13.18
C ILE A 349 -5.99 27.35 -12.60
N ASP A 350 -6.93 28.19 -12.16
CA ASP A 350 -6.61 29.47 -11.52
C ASP A 350 -5.78 29.30 -10.24
N MET A 351 -6.07 28.26 -9.44
CA MET A 351 -5.28 27.89 -8.27
C MET A 351 -3.85 27.45 -8.67
N ILE A 352 -3.70 26.64 -9.72
CA ILE A 352 -2.37 26.24 -10.23
C ILE A 352 -1.61 27.49 -10.68
N ASP A 353 -2.28 28.36 -11.45
CA ASP A 353 -1.66 29.53 -12.05
C ASP A 353 -1.20 30.56 -11.02
N LYS A 354 -1.99 30.80 -9.98
CA LYS A 354 -1.64 31.75 -8.92
C LYS A 354 -0.55 31.23 -8.00
N ASN A 355 -0.39 29.91 -7.88
CA ASN A 355 0.49 29.27 -6.89
C ASN A 355 1.68 28.51 -7.49
N LYS A 356 2.10 28.84 -8.72
CA LYS A 356 3.24 28.19 -9.40
C LYS A 356 4.48 28.06 -8.52
N ARG A 357 4.83 29.12 -7.78
CA ARG A 357 5.98 29.13 -6.87
C ARG A 357 5.87 28.11 -5.76
N LEU A 358 4.65 27.91 -5.23
CA LEU A 358 4.39 26.91 -4.21
C LEU A 358 4.67 25.50 -4.75
N PHE A 359 4.20 25.20 -5.96
CA PHE A 359 4.30 23.86 -6.54
C PHE A 359 5.69 23.55 -7.11
N PHE A 360 6.40 24.53 -7.66
CA PHE A 360 7.64 24.30 -8.39
C PHE A 360 8.91 24.83 -7.70
N ASP A 361 8.83 25.87 -6.85
CA ASP A 361 10.02 26.50 -6.25
C ASP A 361 10.28 26.04 -4.79
N CYS A 362 9.28 25.47 -4.13
CA CYS A 362 9.37 25.01 -2.72
C CYS A 362 9.86 23.57 -2.56
N ASN A 363 10.22 22.89 -3.66
CA ASN A 363 10.66 21.49 -3.63
C ASN A 363 9.65 20.57 -2.92
N VAL A 364 8.38 20.73 -3.25
CA VAL A 364 7.26 19.92 -2.75
C VAL A 364 6.66 19.09 -3.88
N SER A 365 6.02 17.99 -3.51
CA SER A 365 5.20 17.18 -4.42
C SER A 365 3.74 17.55 -4.20
N THR A 366 2.93 17.61 -5.25
CA THR A 366 1.50 17.89 -5.15
C THR A 366 0.74 16.85 -5.96
N LEU A 367 -0.09 16.08 -5.27
CA LEU A 367 -0.96 15.07 -5.83
C LEU A 367 -2.40 15.61 -5.88
N LEU A 368 -2.88 15.88 -7.09
CA LEU A 368 -4.27 16.26 -7.36
C LEU A 368 -5.11 15.00 -7.57
N ILE A 369 -6.11 14.76 -6.73
CA ILE A 369 -6.98 13.59 -6.83
C ILE A 369 -8.33 14.02 -7.39
N THR A 370 -8.69 13.51 -8.57
CA THR A 370 -9.86 13.99 -9.30
C THR A 370 -10.50 12.89 -10.16
N ASP A 371 -11.60 13.22 -10.85
CA ASP A 371 -12.24 12.35 -11.83
C ASP A 371 -11.53 12.39 -13.19
N ILE A 372 -11.88 11.46 -14.08
CA ILE A 372 -11.20 11.33 -15.37
C ILE A 372 -11.46 12.55 -16.28
N SER A 373 -12.67 13.11 -16.23
CA SER A 373 -13.10 14.28 -16.99
C SER A 373 -12.32 15.54 -16.64
N THR A 374 -12.13 15.80 -15.34
CA THR A 374 -11.35 16.94 -14.88
C THR A 374 -9.88 16.76 -15.24
N ALA A 375 -9.31 15.56 -15.07
CA ALA A 375 -7.91 15.29 -15.44
C ALA A 375 -7.64 15.53 -16.93
N ILE A 376 -8.56 15.10 -17.81
CA ILE A 376 -8.46 15.36 -19.24
C ILE A 376 -8.54 16.85 -19.54
N SER A 377 -9.45 17.57 -18.89
CA SER A 377 -9.58 19.02 -19.06
C SER A 377 -8.34 19.76 -18.56
N LEU A 378 -7.74 19.31 -17.47
CA LEU A 378 -6.48 19.83 -16.95
C LEU A 378 -5.32 19.60 -17.91
N LEU A 379 -5.19 18.40 -18.49
CA LEU A 379 -4.17 18.11 -19.50
C LEU A 379 -4.30 19.01 -20.75
N GLU A 380 -5.52 19.32 -21.16
CA GLU A 380 -5.77 20.10 -22.39
C GLU A 380 -5.66 21.62 -22.17
N LYS A 381 -5.88 22.11 -20.95
CA LYS A 381 -6.00 23.55 -20.66
C LYS A 381 -4.88 24.10 -19.76
N SER A 382 -4.14 23.26 -19.05
CA SER A 382 -3.06 23.69 -18.16
C SER A 382 -1.69 23.42 -18.78
N ASP A 383 -0.85 24.44 -18.87
CA ASP A 383 0.54 24.31 -19.33
C ASP A 383 1.45 23.54 -18.35
N TYR A 384 0.96 23.26 -17.14
CA TYR A 384 1.73 22.66 -16.04
C TYR A 384 1.49 21.16 -15.87
N ILE A 385 0.46 20.62 -16.53
CA ILE A 385 0.10 19.20 -16.42
C ILE A 385 0.40 18.55 -17.75
N SER A 386 1.27 17.56 -17.72
CA SER A 386 1.61 16.75 -18.88
C SER A 386 1.19 15.30 -18.64
N GLU A 387 0.99 14.55 -19.73
CA GLU A 387 0.51 13.17 -19.68
C GLU A 387 1.36 12.25 -18.77
N PRO A 388 2.71 12.33 -18.73
CA PRO A 388 3.53 11.55 -17.80
C PRO A 388 3.25 11.81 -16.32
N ASN A 389 2.67 12.97 -15.98
CA ASN A 389 2.36 13.34 -14.61
C ASN A 389 0.96 12.84 -14.19
N ILE A 390 0.23 12.16 -15.09
CA ILE A 390 -1.13 11.68 -14.84
C ILE A 390 -1.10 10.17 -14.63
N ILE A 391 -1.49 9.76 -13.42
CA ILE A 391 -1.66 8.38 -13.02
C ILE A 391 -3.14 8.03 -13.14
N VAL A 392 -3.44 7.11 -14.05
CA VAL A 392 -4.81 6.65 -14.32
C VAL A 392 -5.09 5.40 -13.52
N VAL A 393 -6.12 5.44 -12.67
CA VAL A 393 -6.69 4.26 -12.04
C VAL A 393 -7.75 3.68 -12.98
N PRO A 394 -7.48 2.55 -13.65
CA PRO A 394 -8.39 1.99 -14.64
C PRO A 394 -9.65 1.40 -13.97
N ASP A 395 -10.70 1.24 -14.77
CA ASP A 395 -11.83 0.37 -14.40
C ASP A 395 -11.36 -1.10 -14.38
N LEU A 396 -12.05 -1.94 -13.60
CA LEU A 396 -11.74 -3.37 -13.48
C LEU A 396 -11.86 -4.05 -14.85
N GLY A 397 -10.85 -4.79 -15.29
CA GLY A 397 -10.99 -5.72 -16.41
C GLY A 397 -11.79 -6.97 -16.02
N ILE A 398 -12.07 -7.86 -17.00
CA ILE A 398 -12.79 -9.12 -16.76
C ILE A 398 -12.05 -10.02 -15.75
N LEU A 399 -10.74 -10.19 -15.94
CA LEU A 399 -9.93 -11.00 -15.01
C LEU A 399 -9.84 -10.36 -13.62
N ASP A 400 -9.77 -9.03 -13.54
CA ASP A 400 -9.79 -8.31 -12.25
C ASP A 400 -11.12 -8.52 -11.52
N TYR A 401 -12.22 -8.43 -12.24
CA TYR A 401 -13.56 -8.67 -11.72
C TYR A 401 -13.72 -10.11 -11.19
N ILE A 402 -13.28 -11.11 -11.96
CA ILE A 402 -13.32 -12.52 -11.56
C ILE A 402 -12.50 -12.73 -10.29
N HIS A 403 -11.29 -12.17 -10.23
CA HIS A 403 -10.43 -12.24 -9.05
C HIS A 403 -11.10 -11.61 -7.83
N ARG A 404 -11.69 -10.42 -7.99
CA ARG A 404 -12.39 -9.69 -6.91
C ARG A 404 -13.63 -10.44 -6.40
N ILE A 405 -14.41 -11.05 -7.28
CA ILE A 405 -15.57 -11.88 -6.89
C ILE A 405 -15.12 -13.10 -6.09
N ASN A 406 -14.12 -13.81 -6.60
CA ASN A 406 -13.61 -15.00 -5.94
C ASN A 406 -13.06 -14.67 -4.54
N ASN A 407 -12.27 -13.60 -4.44
CA ASN A 407 -11.72 -13.13 -3.16
C ASN A 407 -12.77 -12.65 -2.17
N LYS A 408 -14.01 -12.37 -2.59
CA LYS A 408 -15.13 -12.01 -1.70
C LYS A 408 -15.97 -13.22 -1.26
N GLY A 409 -15.69 -14.41 -1.79
CA GLY A 409 -16.56 -15.58 -1.63
C GLY A 409 -17.91 -15.42 -2.35
N LEU A 410 -18.02 -14.51 -3.33
CA LEU A 410 -19.25 -14.36 -4.10
C LEU A 410 -19.34 -15.46 -5.17
N PRO A 411 -20.53 -16.06 -5.38
CA PRO A 411 -20.67 -17.13 -6.36
C PRO A 411 -20.47 -16.59 -7.79
N LEU A 412 -19.54 -17.19 -8.52
CA LEU A 412 -19.33 -16.95 -9.94
C LEU A 412 -20.15 -17.95 -10.77
N SER A 413 -20.86 -17.46 -11.80
CA SER A 413 -21.62 -18.32 -12.73
C SER A 413 -20.71 -19.33 -13.44
N TYR A 414 -21.28 -20.45 -13.90
CA TYR A 414 -20.57 -21.44 -14.72
C TYR A 414 -20.40 -20.96 -16.17
N ASN A 415 -21.43 -20.33 -16.72
CA ASN A 415 -21.43 -19.89 -18.12
C ASN A 415 -20.69 -18.56 -18.30
N PHE A 416 -19.79 -18.49 -19.29
CA PHE A 416 -18.95 -17.30 -19.52
C PHE A 416 -19.74 -16.06 -19.93
N ILE A 417 -20.76 -16.19 -20.79
CA ILE A 417 -21.60 -15.06 -21.21
C ILE A 417 -22.33 -14.47 -19.99
N THR A 418 -22.84 -15.33 -19.10
CA THR A 418 -23.45 -14.89 -17.84
C THR A 418 -22.45 -14.19 -16.90
N ILE A 419 -21.18 -14.63 -16.88
CA ILE A 419 -20.11 -13.92 -16.14
C ILE A 419 -19.94 -12.50 -16.70
N LEU A 420 -19.93 -12.35 -18.02
CA LEU A 420 -19.80 -11.04 -18.67
C LEU A 420 -21.00 -10.13 -18.36
N ASP A 421 -22.22 -10.65 -18.37
CA ASP A 421 -23.42 -9.87 -18.02
C ASP A 421 -23.40 -9.43 -16.56
N SER A 422 -22.92 -10.30 -15.66
CA SER A 422 -22.71 -9.92 -14.27
C SER A 422 -21.64 -8.83 -14.12
N TYR A 423 -20.56 -8.89 -14.91
CA TYR A 423 -19.55 -7.84 -14.97
C TYR A 423 -20.13 -6.49 -15.42
N PHE A 424 -21.00 -6.48 -16.43
CA PHE A 424 -21.68 -5.27 -16.91
C PHE A 424 -22.54 -4.62 -15.82
N VAL A 425 -23.32 -5.40 -15.08
CA VAL A 425 -24.20 -4.91 -14.00
C VAL A 425 -23.40 -4.21 -12.89
N ASN A 426 -22.19 -4.70 -12.61
CA ASN A 426 -21.29 -4.11 -11.61
C ASN A 426 -20.52 -2.89 -12.13
N ARG A 427 -20.83 -2.36 -13.32
CA ARG A 427 -20.24 -1.14 -13.91
C ARG A 427 -18.71 -1.11 -13.84
N MET A 428 -18.07 -2.28 -13.89
CA MET A 428 -16.62 -2.43 -13.99
C MET A 428 -15.84 -1.75 -12.85
N ASN A 429 -16.43 -1.56 -11.66
CA ASN A 429 -15.73 -0.88 -10.56
C ASN A 429 -15.92 -1.53 -9.19
N ASN A 430 -14.95 -1.28 -8.31
CA ASN A 430 -14.89 -1.88 -6.97
C ASN A 430 -16.07 -1.48 -6.06
N ARG A 431 -16.62 -0.27 -6.25
CA ARG A 431 -17.74 0.24 -5.44
C ARG A 431 -19.04 -0.49 -5.76
N GLU A 432 -19.40 -0.59 -7.03
CA GLU A 432 -20.63 -1.30 -7.45
C GLU A 432 -20.52 -2.80 -7.17
N LEU A 433 -19.32 -3.38 -7.18
CA LEU A 433 -19.12 -4.74 -6.69
C LEU A 433 -19.50 -4.91 -5.19
N ASN A 434 -19.53 -3.84 -4.39
CA ASN A 434 -19.93 -3.89 -2.97
C ASN A 434 -21.43 -3.64 -2.76
N TYR A 435 -22.04 -2.81 -3.61
CA TYR A 435 -23.38 -2.25 -3.36
C TYR A 435 -24.37 -2.45 -4.51
N GLY A 436 -23.89 -2.99 -5.63
CA GLY A 436 -24.62 -3.14 -6.88
C GLY A 436 -25.66 -4.24 -6.82
N ARG A 437 -26.56 -4.22 -7.81
CA ARG A 437 -27.62 -5.21 -7.95
C ARG A 437 -27.02 -6.56 -8.36
N LYS A 438 -27.62 -7.65 -7.88
CA LYS A 438 -27.31 -8.98 -8.43
C LYS A 438 -27.91 -9.09 -9.82
N TYR A 439 -27.21 -9.77 -10.72
CA TYR A 439 -27.77 -10.14 -12.01
C TYR A 439 -28.88 -11.17 -11.82
N GLU A 440 -30.07 -10.90 -12.36
CA GLU A 440 -31.27 -11.74 -12.19
C GLU A 440 -31.59 -12.62 -13.42
N GLY A 441 -30.71 -12.68 -14.43
CA GLY A 441 -30.74 -13.76 -15.44
C GLY A 441 -31.87 -13.72 -16.46
N SER A 442 -32.15 -12.57 -17.09
CA SER A 442 -33.34 -12.44 -17.95
C SER A 442 -33.21 -11.48 -19.13
N THR A 443 -32.04 -11.40 -19.79
CA THR A 443 -31.88 -10.54 -20.97
C THR A 443 -31.61 -11.35 -22.25
N TYR A 444 -32.45 -11.16 -23.27
CA TYR A 444 -32.25 -11.73 -24.62
C TYR A 444 -31.02 -11.12 -25.34
N PHE A 445 -30.58 -9.95 -24.89
CA PHE A 445 -29.38 -9.26 -25.35
C PHE A 445 -28.31 -9.30 -24.25
N SER A 446 -27.14 -9.88 -24.56
CA SER A 446 -26.03 -9.93 -23.61
C SER A 446 -25.23 -8.62 -23.64
N LYS A 447 -25.58 -7.71 -22.73
CA LYS A 447 -24.90 -6.42 -22.53
C LYS A 447 -23.41 -6.61 -22.19
N GLY A 448 -23.11 -7.64 -21.41
CA GLY A 448 -21.76 -8.02 -21.04
C GLY A 448 -20.93 -8.48 -22.21
N PHE A 449 -21.48 -9.32 -23.09
CA PHE A 449 -20.77 -9.75 -24.29
C PHE A 449 -20.54 -8.57 -25.26
N GLU A 450 -21.54 -7.69 -25.42
CA GLU A 450 -21.42 -6.47 -26.23
C GLU A 450 -20.28 -5.56 -25.76
N LEU A 451 -20.20 -5.33 -24.45
CA LEU A 451 -19.13 -4.54 -23.86
C LEU A 451 -17.77 -5.26 -24.00
N TYR A 452 -17.73 -6.59 -23.81
CA TYR A 452 -16.52 -7.38 -23.91
C TYR A 452 -15.93 -7.42 -25.32
N LYS A 453 -16.76 -7.52 -26.37
CA LYS A 453 -16.28 -7.43 -27.75
C LYS A 453 -15.75 -6.03 -28.07
N PHE A 454 -16.38 -4.97 -27.57
CA PHE A 454 -15.89 -3.59 -27.75
C PHE A 454 -14.52 -3.38 -27.10
N MET A 455 -14.33 -3.86 -25.87
CA MET A 455 -13.02 -3.86 -25.19
C MET A 455 -11.96 -4.66 -25.95
N ASN A 456 -12.38 -5.62 -26.79
CA ASN A 456 -11.49 -6.40 -27.65
C ASN A 456 -11.36 -5.89 -29.09
N SER A 457 -11.94 -4.74 -29.40
CA SER A 457 -11.75 -4.07 -30.70
C SER A 457 -10.34 -3.47 -30.83
N THR A 458 -9.81 -3.47 -32.05
CA THR A 458 -8.53 -2.81 -32.37
C THR A 458 -8.60 -1.31 -32.07
N LEU A 459 -9.76 -0.69 -32.28
CA LEU A 459 -10.01 0.72 -31.97
C LEU A 459 -9.81 0.98 -30.47
N TYR A 460 -10.54 0.28 -29.60
CA TYR A 460 -10.47 0.51 -28.15
C TYR A 460 -9.05 0.27 -27.59
N LYS A 461 -8.38 -0.80 -28.05
CA LYS A 461 -7.01 -1.10 -27.63
C LYS A 461 -6.01 -0.02 -28.05
N GLY A 462 -6.23 0.62 -29.19
CA GLY A 462 -5.41 1.73 -29.67
C GLY A 462 -5.64 3.07 -28.96
N ILE A 463 -6.67 3.19 -28.11
CA ILE A 463 -6.95 4.42 -27.36
C ILE A 463 -5.92 4.60 -26.24
N ASN A 464 -5.51 5.84 -26.02
CA ASN A 464 -4.65 6.23 -24.91
C ASN A 464 -5.26 5.87 -23.55
N GLU A 465 -4.45 5.40 -22.60
CA GLU A 465 -4.91 4.95 -21.29
C GLU A 465 -5.71 5.99 -20.51
N LEU A 466 -5.37 7.28 -20.64
CA LEU A 466 -6.11 8.38 -20.03
C LEU A 466 -7.56 8.48 -20.53
N TYR A 467 -7.79 8.21 -21.81
CA TYR A 467 -9.13 8.34 -22.40
C TYR A 467 -9.97 7.08 -22.26
N ARG A 468 -9.35 5.90 -22.12
CA ARG A 468 -10.05 4.60 -22.07
C ARG A 468 -11.19 4.53 -21.05
N PRO A 469 -11.03 4.94 -19.77
CA PRO A 469 -12.13 4.86 -18.79
C PRO A 469 -13.35 5.70 -19.18
N MET A 470 -13.13 6.86 -19.80
CA MET A 470 -14.22 7.74 -20.23
C MET A 470 -14.96 7.17 -21.45
N ILE A 471 -14.20 6.60 -22.40
CA ILE A 471 -14.76 5.94 -23.57
C ILE A 471 -15.56 4.69 -23.19
N LEU A 472 -15.03 3.90 -22.26
CA LEU A 472 -15.69 2.69 -21.77
C LEU A 472 -17.00 3.05 -21.04
N LYS A 473 -16.99 4.12 -20.23
CA LYS A 473 -18.19 4.66 -19.59
C LYS A 473 -19.25 5.09 -20.61
N PHE A 474 -18.86 5.83 -21.65
CA PHE A 474 -19.77 6.21 -22.73
C PHE A 474 -20.43 4.99 -23.37
N TYR A 475 -19.62 4.00 -23.77
CA TYR A 475 -20.12 2.79 -24.43
C TYR A 475 -21.06 1.99 -23.52
N TRP A 476 -20.73 1.90 -22.23
CA TRP A 476 -21.59 1.28 -21.23
C TRP A 476 -22.94 2.00 -21.10
N GLU A 477 -22.96 3.33 -20.99
CA GLU A 477 -24.19 4.12 -20.92
C GLU A 477 -25.03 4.00 -22.21
N LEU A 478 -24.37 3.93 -23.38
CA LEU A 478 -25.04 3.73 -24.66
C LEU A 478 -25.72 2.36 -24.75
N ILE A 479 -25.03 1.28 -24.33
CA ILE A 479 -25.62 -0.07 -24.29
C ILE A 479 -26.82 -0.10 -23.35
N ASP A 480 -26.69 0.49 -22.15
CA ASP A 480 -27.77 0.46 -21.15
C ASP A 480 -28.99 1.27 -21.61
N LEU A 481 -28.77 2.39 -22.30
CA LEU A 481 -29.83 3.15 -22.95
C LEU A 481 -30.51 2.34 -24.06
N LEU A 482 -29.73 1.78 -24.98
CA LEU A 482 -30.25 0.97 -26.09
C LEU A 482 -31.05 -0.24 -25.60
N ASP A 483 -30.62 -0.90 -24.53
CA ASP A 483 -31.35 -2.01 -23.91
C ASP A 483 -32.70 -1.57 -23.33
N PHE A 484 -32.77 -0.34 -22.83
CA PHE A 484 -34.00 0.23 -22.30
C PHE A 484 -34.99 0.66 -23.39
N VAL A 485 -34.52 1.31 -24.46
CA VAL A 485 -35.38 1.87 -25.51
C VAL A 485 -35.59 0.96 -26.73
N GLY A 486 -34.68 0.00 -26.93
CA GLY A 486 -34.64 -0.90 -28.10
C GLY A 486 -34.02 -0.27 -29.34
N GLU A 487 -34.41 0.95 -29.67
CA GLU A 487 -33.99 1.69 -30.88
C GLU A 487 -33.83 3.19 -30.61
N LEU A 488 -32.88 3.82 -31.30
CA LEU A 488 -32.57 5.24 -31.24
C LEU A 488 -32.63 5.84 -32.64
N SER A 489 -33.35 6.94 -32.78
CA SER A 489 -33.19 7.88 -33.90
C SER A 489 -31.87 8.64 -33.79
N LYS A 490 -31.49 9.32 -34.88
CA LYS A 490 -30.27 10.13 -34.89
C LYS A 490 -30.38 11.30 -33.92
N GLU A 491 -31.55 11.93 -33.84
CA GLU A 491 -31.83 13.04 -32.93
C GLU A 491 -31.75 12.62 -31.46
N GLU A 492 -32.27 11.43 -31.11
CA GLU A 492 -32.18 10.89 -29.75
C GLU A 492 -30.73 10.53 -29.37
N TYR A 493 -29.97 9.96 -30.31
CA TYR A 493 -28.54 9.74 -30.11
C TYR A 493 -27.78 11.05 -29.86
N GLU A 494 -28.03 12.09 -30.66
CA GLU A 494 -27.39 13.40 -30.49
C GLU A 494 -27.76 14.02 -29.13
N GLN A 495 -29.01 13.83 -28.66
CA GLN A 495 -29.42 14.26 -27.32
C GLN A 495 -28.70 13.49 -26.22
N PHE A 496 -28.57 12.17 -26.34
CA PHE A 496 -27.79 11.33 -25.43
C PHE A 496 -26.32 11.79 -25.39
N GLU A 497 -25.68 11.96 -26.55
CA GLU A 497 -24.29 12.40 -26.63
C GLU A 497 -24.08 13.75 -25.95
N ASN A 498 -24.95 14.73 -26.25
CA ASN A 498 -24.90 16.04 -25.60
C ASN A 498 -25.11 15.95 -24.08
N SER A 499 -26.04 15.10 -23.64
CA SER A 499 -26.27 14.85 -22.21
C SER A 499 -25.04 14.23 -21.55
N PHE A 500 -24.40 13.26 -22.19
CA PHE A 500 -23.17 12.64 -21.70
C PHE A 500 -22.04 13.66 -21.52
N PHE A 501 -21.79 14.51 -22.52
CA PHE A 501 -20.77 15.56 -22.41
C PHE A 501 -21.08 16.54 -21.28
N ASN A 502 -22.33 16.99 -21.16
CA ASN A 502 -22.76 17.94 -20.12
C ASN A 502 -22.67 17.34 -18.71
N ASN A 503 -23.12 16.09 -18.52
CA ASN A 503 -23.13 15.42 -17.22
C ASN A 503 -21.72 15.14 -16.67
N ASN A 504 -20.72 15.10 -17.56
CA ASN A 504 -19.32 14.86 -17.20
C ASN A 504 -18.43 16.10 -17.38
N ASP A 505 -19.01 17.29 -17.58
CA ASP A 505 -18.26 18.55 -17.84
C ASP A 505 -17.12 18.38 -18.87
N LEU A 506 -17.38 17.60 -19.91
CA LEU A 506 -16.34 17.14 -20.82
C LEU A 506 -16.35 17.97 -22.11
N HIS A 507 -15.25 18.68 -22.37
CA HIS A 507 -15.11 19.56 -23.53
C HIS A 507 -14.02 19.12 -24.52
N SER A 508 -13.43 17.93 -24.32
CA SER A 508 -12.32 17.43 -25.14
C SER A 508 -12.76 17.10 -26.56
N LEU A 509 -12.16 17.79 -27.53
CA LEU A 509 -12.32 17.48 -28.97
C LEU A 509 -11.75 16.10 -29.32
N LYS A 510 -10.70 15.66 -28.62
CA LYS A 510 -10.09 14.33 -28.84
C LYS A 510 -11.09 13.23 -28.52
N ILE A 511 -11.77 13.33 -27.38
CA ILE A 511 -12.80 12.34 -27.00
C ILE A 511 -13.96 12.39 -27.99
N LYS A 512 -14.44 13.58 -28.36
CA LYS A 512 -15.51 13.70 -29.34
C LYS A 512 -15.17 13.02 -30.67
N PHE A 513 -13.93 13.19 -31.15
CA PHE A 513 -13.46 12.51 -32.35
C PHE A 513 -13.41 10.98 -32.17
N ILE A 514 -12.95 10.48 -31.03
CA ILE A 514 -12.93 9.04 -30.73
C ILE A 514 -14.37 8.48 -30.68
N LEU A 515 -15.30 9.17 -30.01
CA LEU A 515 -16.70 8.76 -29.92
C LEU A 515 -17.37 8.73 -31.29
N HIS A 516 -17.19 9.77 -32.11
CA HIS A 516 -17.68 9.77 -33.50
C HIS A 516 -17.15 8.57 -34.29
N LYS A 517 -15.85 8.24 -34.15
CA LYS A 517 -15.26 7.08 -34.82
C LYS A 517 -15.85 5.76 -34.33
N ILE A 518 -16.17 5.65 -33.03
CA ILE A 518 -16.85 4.47 -32.46
C ILE A 518 -18.23 4.31 -33.08
N ILE A 519 -19.02 5.40 -33.16
CA ILE A 519 -20.35 5.36 -33.78
C ILE A 519 -20.29 5.07 -35.28
N GLU A 520 -19.34 5.66 -36.00
CA GLU A 520 -19.10 5.34 -37.41
C GLU A 520 -18.81 3.84 -37.60
N GLN A 521 -17.98 3.24 -36.74
CA GLN A 521 -17.69 1.81 -36.82
C GLN A 521 -18.87 0.92 -36.39
N LEU A 522 -19.70 1.37 -35.44
CA LEU A 522 -20.95 0.69 -35.10
C LEU A 522 -21.93 0.68 -36.27
N THR A 523 -22.17 1.84 -36.87
CA THR A 523 -23.12 2.00 -37.98
C THR A 523 -22.67 1.28 -39.24
N THR A 524 -21.37 1.28 -39.54
CA THR A 524 -20.79 0.57 -40.70
C THR A 524 -20.42 -0.89 -40.42
N GLN A 525 -20.57 -1.35 -39.17
CA GLN A 525 -20.15 -2.70 -38.70
C GLN A 525 -18.70 -3.05 -39.05
N SER A 526 -17.81 -2.06 -38.97
CA SER A 526 -16.43 -2.17 -39.45
C SER A 526 -15.39 -2.44 -38.36
N PHE A 527 -15.83 -2.82 -37.16
CA PHE A 527 -14.91 -3.22 -36.08
C PHE A 527 -14.12 -4.47 -36.44
N ASP A 528 -12.82 -4.43 -36.14
CA ASP A 528 -11.99 -5.62 -36.11
C ASP A 528 -11.70 -6.01 -34.66
N TYR A 529 -11.82 -7.31 -34.38
CA TYR A 529 -11.74 -7.85 -33.03
C TYR A 529 -10.53 -8.78 -32.89
N SER A 530 -9.81 -8.61 -31.80
CA SER A 530 -8.70 -9.49 -31.41
C SER A 530 -8.83 -9.82 -29.93
N PHE A 531 -9.39 -10.99 -29.62
CA PHE A 531 -9.66 -11.40 -28.24
C PHE A 531 -8.39 -11.76 -27.48
N ILE A 532 -8.26 -11.19 -26.29
CA ILE A 532 -7.21 -11.52 -25.31
C ILE A 532 -7.89 -12.18 -24.11
N LEU A 533 -7.49 -13.42 -23.83
CA LEU A 533 -8.04 -14.23 -22.72
C LEU A 533 -7.11 -14.30 -21.51
N LYS A 534 -5.86 -13.84 -21.65
CA LYS A 534 -4.81 -13.90 -20.63
C LYS A 534 -3.95 -12.64 -20.66
N ASP A 535 -3.38 -12.27 -19.52
CA ASP A 535 -2.45 -11.14 -19.39
C ASP A 535 -1.14 -11.58 -18.70
N ASP A 536 -0.32 -10.62 -18.31
CA ASP A 536 1.01 -10.89 -17.74
C ASP A 536 0.98 -11.71 -16.45
N ARG A 537 -0.14 -11.70 -15.70
CA ARG A 537 -0.32 -12.58 -14.53
C ARG A 537 -0.25 -14.05 -14.91
N SER A 538 -0.77 -14.37 -16.09
CA SER A 538 -0.96 -15.74 -16.58
C SER A 538 0.34 -16.41 -17.04
N GLN A 539 1.45 -15.67 -17.14
CA GLN A 539 2.73 -16.20 -17.61
C GLN A 539 3.45 -17.10 -16.57
N SER A 540 3.07 -16.97 -15.29
CA SER A 540 3.80 -17.56 -14.16
C SER A 540 3.37 -18.99 -13.77
N ARG A 541 2.38 -19.59 -14.45
CA ARG A 541 1.82 -20.90 -14.07
C ARG A 541 1.74 -21.88 -15.23
N GLN A 542 2.23 -23.10 -15.02
CA GLN A 542 2.06 -24.23 -15.94
C GLN A 542 1.33 -25.37 -15.21
N THR A 543 0.00 -25.27 -15.12
CA THR A 543 -0.83 -26.43 -14.74
C THR A 543 -1.19 -27.25 -15.98
N GLU A 544 -1.47 -28.53 -15.81
CA GLU A 544 -1.91 -29.41 -16.93
C GLU A 544 -3.15 -28.84 -17.63
N VAL A 545 -4.12 -28.34 -16.84
CA VAL A 545 -5.34 -27.70 -17.33
C VAL A 545 -5.04 -26.44 -18.15
N LEU A 546 -4.11 -25.59 -17.70
CA LEU A 546 -3.66 -24.43 -18.49
C LEU A 546 -2.87 -24.86 -19.73
N GLY A 547 -2.13 -25.96 -19.67
CA GLY A 547 -1.45 -26.56 -20.81
C GLY A 547 -2.43 -27.00 -21.90
N GLU A 548 -3.55 -27.62 -21.53
CA GLU A 548 -4.64 -27.96 -22.45
C GLU A 548 -5.35 -26.71 -22.99
N PHE A 549 -5.66 -25.75 -22.12
CA PHE A 549 -6.26 -24.48 -22.54
C PHE A 549 -5.38 -23.74 -23.56
N ASN A 550 -4.08 -23.64 -23.31
CA ASN A 550 -3.14 -22.94 -24.21
C ASN A 550 -3.08 -23.59 -25.60
N LYS A 551 -3.26 -24.92 -25.73
CA LYS A 551 -3.36 -25.60 -27.03
C LYS A 551 -4.62 -25.19 -27.79
N ASN A 552 -5.72 -24.98 -27.07
CA ASN A 552 -7.03 -24.63 -27.62
C ASN A 552 -7.30 -23.11 -27.69
N GLU A 553 -6.44 -22.28 -27.08
CA GLU A 553 -6.68 -20.84 -26.90
C GLU A 553 -6.91 -20.11 -28.23
N SER A 554 -6.11 -20.42 -29.25
CA SER A 554 -6.25 -19.80 -30.58
C SER A 554 -7.59 -20.14 -31.23
N HIS A 555 -8.09 -21.37 -31.03
CA HIS A 555 -9.39 -21.81 -31.52
C HIS A 555 -10.54 -21.10 -30.79
N ILE A 556 -10.42 -20.90 -29.48
CA ILE A 556 -11.42 -20.17 -28.68
C ILE A 556 -11.45 -18.69 -29.09
N ARG A 557 -10.29 -18.04 -29.23
CA ARG A 557 -10.20 -16.64 -29.68
C ARG A 557 -10.79 -16.44 -31.07
N ASN A 558 -10.53 -17.36 -31.99
CA ASN A 558 -11.09 -17.31 -33.34
C ASN A 558 -12.62 -17.48 -33.34
N PHE A 559 -13.15 -18.35 -32.48
CA PHE A 559 -14.59 -18.53 -32.35
C PHE A 559 -15.26 -17.30 -31.72
N LEU A 560 -14.68 -16.71 -30.66
CA LEU A 560 -15.16 -15.44 -30.10
C LEU A 560 -15.14 -14.31 -31.12
N ARG A 561 -14.13 -14.27 -32.01
CA ARG A 561 -14.10 -13.33 -33.14
C ARG A 561 -15.27 -13.55 -34.09
N GLN A 562 -15.60 -14.80 -34.43
CA GLN A 562 -16.75 -15.12 -35.28
C GLN A 562 -18.07 -14.74 -34.60
N LEU A 563 -18.23 -15.01 -33.31
CA LEU A 563 -19.39 -14.58 -32.54
C LEU A 563 -19.53 -13.05 -32.51
N ALA A 564 -18.42 -12.32 -32.33
CA ALA A 564 -18.42 -10.86 -32.29
C ALA A 564 -18.77 -10.18 -33.63
N LEU A 565 -18.62 -10.90 -34.75
CA LEU A 565 -19.05 -10.42 -36.07
C LEU A 565 -20.57 -10.49 -36.25
N LYS A 566 -21.29 -11.22 -35.39
CA LYS A 566 -22.76 -11.18 -35.41
C LYS A 566 -23.23 -9.78 -35.01
N PRO A 567 -24.05 -9.12 -35.83
CA PRO A 567 -24.38 -7.72 -35.61
C PRO A 567 -25.50 -7.60 -34.56
N THR A 568 -25.09 -7.42 -33.31
CA THR A 568 -25.98 -7.25 -32.15
C THR A 568 -26.49 -5.81 -31.96
N ILE A 569 -25.81 -4.85 -32.57
CA ILE A 569 -26.24 -3.46 -32.71
C ILE A 569 -26.20 -3.15 -34.21
N LEU A 570 -27.31 -2.65 -34.75
CA LEU A 570 -27.48 -2.35 -36.17
C LEU A 570 -27.82 -0.88 -36.38
N SER A 571 -27.49 -0.38 -37.56
CA SER A 571 -27.98 0.88 -38.12
C SER A 571 -28.63 0.57 -39.46
N ASP A 572 -29.85 1.04 -39.69
CA ASP A 572 -30.56 0.84 -40.96
C ASP A 572 -31.50 2.00 -41.29
N GLU A 573 -32.35 1.84 -42.31
CA GLU A 573 -33.30 2.88 -42.73
C GLU A 573 -34.37 3.21 -41.67
N THR A 574 -34.59 2.32 -40.69
CA THR A 574 -35.63 2.46 -39.67
C THR A 574 -35.13 3.08 -38.36
N ALA A 575 -33.87 2.83 -38.00
CA ALA A 575 -33.27 3.36 -36.78
C ALA A 575 -31.78 3.69 -36.97
N PHE A 576 -31.32 4.75 -36.32
CA PHE A 576 -29.91 5.12 -36.34
C PHE A 576 -29.06 4.08 -35.59
N LEU A 577 -29.52 3.62 -34.42
CA LEU A 577 -28.97 2.46 -33.71
C LEU A 577 -30.12 1.63 -33.15
N LYS A 578 -30.08 0.30 -33.29
CA LYS A 578 -31.04 -0.60 -32.65
C LYS A 578 -30.40 -1.90 -32.20
N ILE A 579 -30.96 -2.49 -31.15
CA ILE A 579 -30.58 -3.83 -30.71
C ILE A 579 -31.10 -4.84 -31.72
N ASN A 580 -30.22 -5.75 -32.10
CA ASN A 580 -30.55 -6.89 -32.91
C ASN A 580 -30.18 -8.18 -32.18
N HIS A 581 -31.18 -9.00 -31.91
CA HIS A 581 -31.01 -10.28 -31.22
C HIS A 581 -31.40 -11.47 -32.11
N ILE A 582 -31.67 -11.22 -33.40
CA ILE A 582 -32.09 -12.21 -34.38
C ILE A 582 -31.09 -12.22 -35.55
N ASP A 583 -30.74 -13.40 -36.01
CA ASP A 583 -29.99 -13.57 -37.25
C ASP A 583 -30.90 -13.28 -38.46
N SER A 584 -30.55 -12.28 -39.26
CA SER A 584 -31.32 -11.89 -40.44
C SER A 584 -31.43 -12.98 -41.52
N GLN A 585 -30.57 -14.00 -41.50
CA GLN A 585 -30.57 -15.10 -42.48
C GLN A 585 -31.36 -16.31 -41.99
N THR A 586 -31.29 -16.63 -40.69
CA THR A 586 -31.97 -17.82 -40.13
C THR A 586 -33.26 -17.50 -39.40
N GLU A 587 -33.53 -16.23 -39.08
CA GLU A 587 -34.62 -15.75 -38.23
C GLU A 587 -34.60 -16.33 -36.81
N GLU A 588 -33.48 -16.90 -36.39
CA GLU A 588 -33.29 -17.46 -35.03
C GLU A 588 -32.62 -16.45 -34.09
N PHE A 589 -32.90 -16.58 -32.79
CA PHE A 589 -32.27 -15.75 -31.77
C PHE A 589 -30.78 -16.07 -31.64
N TYR A 590 -29.97 -15.06 -31.31
CA TYR A 590 -28.58 -15.27 -30.91
C TYR A 590 -28.52 -15.87 -29.51
N TYR A 591 -28.21 -17.17 -29.43
CA TYR A 591 -27.99 -17.86 -28.16
C TYR A 591 -26.48 -17.96 -27.87
N PHE A 592 -25.84 -16.81 -27.62
CA PHE A 592 -24.37 -16.76 -27.44
C PHE A 592 -23.86 -17.67 -26.33
N ASP A 593 -24.62 -17.82 -25.26
CA ASP A 593 -24.32 -18.70 -24.13
C ASP A 593 -24.30 -20.17 -24.58
N ILE A 594 -25.33 -20.62 -25.28
CA ILE A 594 -25.44 -22.00 -25.79
C ILE A 594 -24.38 -22.25 -26.87
N GLU A 595 -24.24 -21.34 -27.85
CA GLU A 595 -23.28 -21.48 -28.95
C GLU A 595 -21.83 -21.59 -28.45
N PHE A 596 -21.48 -20.79 -27.43
CA PHE A 596 -20.16 -20.82 -26.84
C PHE A 596 -19.92 -22.09 -26.02
N SER A 597 -20.88 -22.50 -25.20
CA SER A 597 -20.80 -23.74 -24.41
C SER A 597 -20.72 -24.99 -25.30
N ASP A 598 -21.49 -25.04 -26.38
CA ASP A 598 -21.43 -26.13 -27.37
C ASP A 598 -20.07 -26.19 -28.07
N TYR A 599 -19.48 -25.02 -28.39
CA TYR A 599 -18.16 -24.97 -28.99
C TYR A 599 -17.05 -25.40 -28.02
N LEU A 600 -17.09 -24.92 -26.77
CA LEU A 600 -16.15 -25.37 -25.74
C LEU A 600 -16.24 -26.89 -25.52
N SER A 601 -17.46 -27.44 -25.48
CA SER A 601 -17.70 -28.87 -25.33
C SER A 601 -17.06 -29.69 -26.46
N LYS A 602 -17.10 -29.20 -27.71
CA LYS A 602 -16.40 -29.82 -28.86
C LYS A 602 -14.87 -29.84 -28.70
N LEU A 603 -14.31 -28.91 -27.93
CA LEU A 603 -12.88 -28.85 -27.59
C LEU A 603 -12.53 -29.67 -26.33
N GLY A 604 -13.49 -30.38 -25.72
CA GLY A 604 -13.29 -31.13 -24.49
C GLY A 604 -13.15 -30.24 -23.24
N ILE A 605 -13.72 -29.03 -23.28
CA ILE A 605 -13.75 -28.07 -22.18
C ILE A 605 -15.22 -27.79 -21.88
N ASP A 606 -15.75 -28.25 -20.75
CA ASP A 606 -17.08 -27.84 -20.31
C ASP A 606 -17.03 -26.46 -19.62
N ASP A 607 -18.20 -25.88 -19.35
CA ASP A 607 -18.34 -24.57 -18.71
C ASP A 607 -17.65 -24.50 -17.33
N GLU A 608 -17.71 -25.58 -16.56
CA GLU A 608 -17.07 -25.63 -15.23
C GLU A 608 -15.54 -25.62 -15.34
N LYS A 609 -14.99 -26.40 -16.26
CA LYS A 609 -13.56 -26.41 -16.57
C LYS A 609 -13.11 -25.05 -17.10
N PHE A 610 -13.90 -24.40 -17.96
CA PHE A 610 -13.59 -23.07 -18.47
C PHE A 610 -13.63 -21.99 -17.38
N LYS A 611 -14.65 -22.01 -16.51
CA LYS A 611 -14.71 -21.16 -15.32
C LYS A 611 -13.47 -21.32 -14.44
N ASN A 612 -13.06 -22.57 -14.18
CA ASN A 612 -11.88 -22.85 -13.36
C ASN A 612 -10.57 -22.38 -14.04
N ILE A 613 -10.49 -22.46 -15.36
CA ILE A 613 -9.39 -21.84 -16.14
C ILE A 613 -9.38 -20.32 -15.93
N LEU A 614 -10.52 -19.64 -16.05
CA LEU A 614 -10.60 -18.20 -15.85
C LEU A 614 -10.21 -17.78 -14.43
N LEU A 615 -10.62 -18.55 -13.41
CA LEU A 615 -10.19 -18.33 -12.03
C LEU A 615 -8.65 -18.42 -11.91
N GLN A 616 -8.04 -19.45 -12.48
CA GLN A 616 -6.58 -19.60 -12.49
C GLN A 616 -5.86 -18.45 -13.23
N LEU A 617 -6.41 -17.99 -14.35
CA LEU A 617 -5.86 -16.85 -15.12
C LEU A 617 -6.02 -15.52 -14.39
N SER A 618 -7.04 -15.39 -13.54
CA SER A 618 -7.33 -14.16 -12.77
C SER A 618 -6.41 -13.96 -11.57
N GLU A 619 -5.81 -15.04 -11.06
CA GLU A 619 -4.98 -14.99 -9.86
C GLU A 619 -3.65 -14.25 -10.12
N PRO A 620 -3.27 -13.29 -9.26
CA PRO A 620 -1.98 -12.64 -9.36
C PRO A 620 -0.84 -13.64 -9.12
N GLY A 621 0.35 -13.34 -9.65
CA GLY A 621 1.56 -14.14 -9.43
C GLY A 621 1.86 -14.28 -7.93
N LYS A 622 2.23 -15.49 -7.49
CA LYS A 622 2.56 -15.78 -6.09
C LYS A 622 3.84 -15.02 -5.70
N LYS A 623 3.77 -14.20 -4.63
CA LYS A 623 4.95 -13.50 -4.10
C LYS A 623 5.89 -14.49 -3.41
N GLY A 624 7.21 -14.36 -3.59
CA GLY A 624 8.23 -15.13 -2.85
C GLY A 624 8.53 -14.54 -1.48
N LEU A 625 9.42 -15.18 -0.69
CA LEU A 625 10.01 -14.59 0.52
C LEU A 625 11.16 -13.64 0.13
N SER A 626 11.16 -12.40 0.64
CA SER A 626 12.28 -11.45 0.47
C SER A 626 12.89 -11.06 1.82
N ASP A 627 14.12 -10.57 1.80
CA ASP A 627 14.80 -10.07 3.00
C ASP A 627 14.11 -8.81 3.55
N GLY A 628 14.20 -8.60 4.87
CA GLY A 628 13.68 -7.40 5.54
C GLY A 628 12.17 -7.40 5.82
N ARG A 629 11.44 -8.48 5.50
CA ARG A 629 9.98 -8.54 5.74
C ARG A 629 9.65 -8.66 7.22
N THR A 630 8.66 -7.88 7.66
CA THR A 630 7.99 -8.10 8.95
C THR A 630 7.21 -9.40 8.88
N TYR A 631 7.23 -10.15 9.98
CA TYR A 631 6.37 -11.30 10.16
C TYR A 631 5.49 -11.13 11.39
N ARG A 632 4.31 -11.73 11.36
CA ARG A 632 3.45 -11.86 12.54
C ARG A 632 2.65 -13.16 12.47
N PHE A 633 2.22 -13.61 13.64
CA PHE A 633 1.23 -14.67 13.72
C PHE A 633 -0.16 -14.11 13.42
N ALA A 634 -0.98 -14.91 12.72
CA ALA A 634 -2.38 -14.57 12.48
C ALA A 634 -3.13 -14.38 13.81
N THR A 635 -3.97 -13.35 13.90
CA THR A 635 -4.71 -12.98 15.12
C THR A 635 -5.91 -13.88 15.40
N GLU A 636 -6.56 -14.36 14.35
CA GLU A 636 -7.58 -15.42 14.36
C GLU A 636 -7.39 -16.28 13.10
N PHE A 637 -8.10 -17.41 12.97
CA PHE A 637 -7.96 -18.50 11.98
C PHE A 637 -7.01 -19.63 12.38
N TYR A 638 -7.36 -20.29 13.48
CA TYR A 638 -6.88 -21.61 13.83
C TYR A 638 -8.03 -22.36 14.50
N ASP A 639 -8.55 -23.42 13.87
CA ASP A 639 -9.42 -24.39 14.54
C ASP A 639 -8.61 -25.63 14.93
N PRO A 640 -8.20 -25.74 16.21
CA PRO A 640 -7.44 -26.90 16.70
C PRO A 640 -8.10 -28.25 16.43
N SER A 641 -9.42 -28.28 16.22
CA SER A 641 -10.17 -29.52 15.98
C SER A 641 -10.06 -30.03 14.54
N GLN A 642 -9.57 -29.21 13.60
CA GLN A 642 -9.49 -29.54 12.17
C GLN A 642 -8.06 -29.95 11.74
N GLY A 643 -7.01 -29.45 12.42
CA GLY A 643 -5.62 -29.84 12.15
C GLY A 643 -5.20 -29.57 10.69
N VAL A 644 -4.74 -30.60 9.97
CA VAL A 644 -4.31 -30.51 8.55
C VAL A 644 -5.41 -30.01 7.61
N ASP A 645 -6.69 -30.24 7.93
CA ASP A 645 -7.77 -29.77 7.07
C ASP A 645 -7.93 -28.24 7.11
N ASP A 646 -7.64 -27.61 8.26
CA ASP A 646 -7.55 -26.14 8.39
C ASP A 646 -6.38 -25.60 7.57
N ALA A 647 -5.23 -26.30 7.62
CA ALA A 647 -4.06 -25.97 6.80
C ALA A 647 -4.38 -26.04 5.30
N ARG A 648 -5.16 -27.03 4.85
CA ARG A 648 -5.64 -27.13 3.45
C ARG A 648 -6.54 -25.96 3.06
N GLU A 649 -7.45 -25.54 3.94
CA GLU A 649 -8.27 -24.34 3.70
C GLU A 649 -7.40 -23.09 3.52
N ILE A 650 -6.40 -22.90 4.38
CA ILE A 650 -5.45 -21.78 4.28
C ILE A 650 -4.63 -21.87 3.00
N VAL A 651 -4.14 -23.07 2.63
CA VAL A 651 -3.38 -23.28 1.38
C VAL A 651 -4.18 -22.94 0.13
N ARG A 652 -5.49 -23.22 0.14
CA ARG A 652 -6.38 -22.88 -0.96
C ARG A 652 -6.71 -21.39 -1.03
N ARG A 653 -6.69 -20.69 0.10
CA ARG A 653 -7.14 -19.28 0.21
C ARG A 653 -6.00 -18.27 0.13
N GLU A 654 -4.84 -18.59 0.70
CA GLU A 654 -3.74 -17.64 0.89
C GLU A 654 -2.60 -17.86 -0.10
N ASN A 655 -1.79 -16.82 -0.31
CA ASN A 655 -0.54 -16.94 -1.03
C ASN A 655 0.53 -17.63 -0.16
N VAL A 656 0.49 -18.97 -0.13
CA VAL A 656 1.43 -19.80 0.63
C VAL A 656 2.78 -19.85 -0.06
N VAL A 657 3.82 -19.46 0.68
CA VAL A 657 5.22 -19.45 0.24
C VAL A 657 6.03 -20.60 0.82
N GLY A 658 5.49 -21.29 1.80
CA GLY A 658 6.08 -22.51 2.35
C GLY A 658 5.30 -23.02 3.56
N VAL A 659 5.65 -24.23 3.97
CA VAL A 659 5.09 -24.86 5.16
C VAL A 659 6.24 -25.32 6.04
N ILE A 660 6.23 -24.89 7.30
CA ILE A 660 7.14 -25.39 8.32
C ILE A 660 6.41 -26.50 9.07
N LEU A 661 7.00 -27.69 9.13
CA LEU A 661 6.49 -28.84 9.86
C LEU A 661 7.42 -29.15 11.02
N PHE A 662 6.85 -29.44 12.18
CA PHE A 662 7.64 -29.83 13.36
C PHE A 662 6.93 -30.92 14.15
N TYR A 663 7.75 -31.72 14.85
CA TYR A 663 7.34 -32.98 15.47
C TYR A 663 7.77 -33.00 16.95
N PRO A 664 7.12 -32.23 17.84
CA PRO A 664 7.43 -32.25 19.26
C PRO A 664 7.12 -33.63 19.84
N TYR A 665 8.11 -34.20 20.52
CA TYR A 665 8.03 -35.51 21.14
C TYR A 665 8.28 -35.39 22.65
N ASP A 666 7.51 -36.15 23.44
CA ASP A 666 7.70 -36.23 24.88
C ASP A 666 8.70 -37.36 25.19
N HIS A 667 9.93 -36.99 25.55
CA HIS A 667 10.97 -37.93 25.94
C HIS A 667 11.01 -38.24 27.45
N SER A 668 10.02 -37.76 28.22
CA SER A 668 9.97 -38.00 29.66
C SER A 668 9.82 -39.48 30.00
N GLU A 669 10.34 -39.92 31.15
CA GLU A 669 10.19 -41.30 31.62
C GLU A 669 8.70 -41.71 31.82
N SER A 670 7.81 -40.73 31.92
CA SER A 670 6.35 -40.88 32.03
C SER A 670 5.61 -40.89 30.68
N ALA A 671 6.31 -40.69 29.56
CA ALA A 671 5.70 -40.64 28.24
C ALA A 671 5.13 -42.01 27.86
N ASP A 672 3.93 -42.03 27.26
CA ASP A 672 3.36 -43.25 26.73
C ASP A 672 4.21 -43.72 25.53
N PRO A 673 4.81 -44.93 25.54
CA PRO A 673 5.64 -45.42 24.46
C PRO A 673 4.89 -45.60 23.12
N ASN A 674 3.55 -45.55 23.13
CA ASN A 674 2.73 -45.54 21.91
C ASN A 674 2.30 -44.12 21.49
N HIS A 675 2.74 -43.07 22.20
CA HIS A 675 2.42 -41.69 21.86
C HIS A 675 3.17 -41.28 20.59
N GLN A 676 2.41 -40.89 19.57
CA GLN A 676 2.99 -40.31 18.35
C GLN A 676 3.18 -38.79 18.56
N PRO A 677 4.22 -38.18 17.95
CA PRO A 677 4.45 -36.74 18.06
C PRO A 677 3.23 -35.95 17.59
N LEU A 678 2.95 -34.81 18.24
CA LEU A 678 1.91 -33.90 17.76
C LEU A 678 2.31 -33.39 16.37
N GLN A 679 1.63 -33.81 15.32
CA GLN A 679 1.94 -33.34 13.96
C GLN A 679 1.45 -31.90 13.79
N ASN A 680 2.37 -30.94 13.93
CA ASN A 680 2.07 -29.52 13.88
C ASN A 680 2.78 -28.86 12.71
N GLY A 681 2.29 -27.68 12.34
CA GLY A 681 2.98 -26.86 11.36
C GLY A 681 2.59 -25.39 11.40
N ILE A 682 3.33 -24.62 10.63
CA ILE A 682 3.06 -23.22 10.37
C ILE A 682 2.95 -23.06 8.85
N ILE A 683 1.78 -22.65 8.38
CA ILE A 683 1.62 -22.22 6.99
C ILE A 683 2.19 -20.81 6.91
N VAL A 684 3.25 -20.66 6.10
CA VAL A 684 3.91 -19.39 5.87
C VAL A 684 3.30 -18.78 4.61
N THR A 685 2.69 -17.62 4.78
CA THR A 685 2.03 -16.89 3.70
C THR A 685 2.64 -15.51 3.54
N VAL A 686 2.42 -14.90 2.38
CA VAL A 686 2.79 -13.52 2.12
C VAL A 686 1.55 -12.78 1.65
N ASN A 687 1.13 -11.76 2.39
CA ASN A 687 0.03 -10.90 1.98
C ASN A 687 0.47 -9.89 0.90
N ASP A 688 -0.49 -9.14 0.37
CA ASP A 688 -0.21 -8.12 -0.64
C ASP A 688 0.66 -6.96 -0.14
N PHE A 689 0.80 -6.83 1.18
CA PHE A 689 1.62 -5.81 1.87
C PHE A 689 3.05 -6.25 2.18
N ASP A 690 3.52 -7.32 1.52
CA ASP A 690 4.84 -7.94 1.71
C ASP A 690 5.13 -8.24 3.19
N GLU A 691 4.09 -8.57 3.95
CA GLU A 691 4.17 -9.08 5.31
C GLU A 691 4.02 -10.60 5.28
N THR A 692 4.89 -11.26 6.02
CA THR A 692 4.80 -12.71 6.22
C THR A 692 3.78 -12.98 7.33
N ILE A 693 2.66 -13.63 6.98
CA ILE A 693 1.67 -14.05 7.97
C ILE A 693 1.85 -15.55 8.23
N LEU A 694 2.02 -15.86 9.50
CA LEU A 694 2.26 -17.21 10.00
C LEU A 694 0.96 -17.76 10.57
N TYR A 695 0.43 -18.81 9.97
CA TYR A 695 -0.75 -19.51 10.45
C TYR A 695 -0.31 -20.80 11.15
N PRO A 696 -0.19 -20.78 12.49
CA PRO A 696 0.10 -21.99 13.22
C PRO A 696 -1.14 -22.87 13.18
N TYR A 697 -0.96 -24.13 12.81
CA TYR A 697 -1.93 -25.16 13.09
C TYR A 697 -1.27 -26.18 14.03
N LEU A 698 -1.81 -26.27 15.23
CA LEU A 698 -1.59 -27.46 16.05
C LEU A 698 -2.74 -28.44 15.79
N GLY A 699 -2.61 -29.66 16.25
CA GLY A 699 -3.83 -30.39 16.53
C GLY A 699 -3.69 -31.32 17.70
N TYR A 700 -4.85 -31.81 18.14
CA TYR A 700 -4.95 -32.60 19.34
C TYR A 700 -4.60 -34.06 19.08
N ILE A 701 -3.96 -34.66 20.10
CA ILE A 701 -3.75 -36.11 20.19
C ILE A 701 -5.11 -36.80 20.05
N GLY A 702 -5.29 -37.56 18.96
CA GLY A 702 -6.51 -38.33 18.67
C GLY A 702 -7.38 -37.80 17.51
N LEU A 703 -7.05 -36.66 16.89
CA LEU A 703 -7.75 -36.19 15.69
C LEU A 703 -7.43 -37.05 14.47
N HIS A 704 -8.44 -37.28 13.62
CA HIS A 704 -8.29 -38.03 12.37
C HIS A 704 -7.19 -37.45 11.44
N SER A 705 -6.97 -36.13 11.49
CA SER A 705 -5.97 -35.39 10.73
C SER A 705 -4.51 -35.63 11.18
N HIS A 706 -4.26 -36.37 12.27
CA HIS A 706 -2.92 -36.70 12.78
C HIS A 706 -2.45 -38.10 12.36
N LYS A 707 -3.26 -38.82 11.58
CA LYS A 707 -2.83 -40.10 11.00
C LYS A 707 -1.72 -39.82 9.98
N PRO A 708 -0.59 -40.56 10.01
CA PRO A 708 0.54 -40.35 9.10
C PRO A 708 0.16 -40.30 7.61
N TYR A 709 -0.90 -41.01 7.20
CA TYR A 709 -1.43 -40.99 5.84
C TYR A 709 -1.90 -39.59 5.39
N TYR A 710 -2.63 -38.85 6.22
CA TYR A 710 -3.14 -37.51 5.86
C TYR A 710 -2.03 -36.49 5.68
N LEU A 711 -1.01 -36.53 6.55
CA LEU A 711 0.17 -35.68 6.40
C LEU A 711 0.95 -36.02 5.12
N THR A 712 1.05 -37.32 4.78
CA THR A 712 1.72 -37.77 3.55
C THR A 712 0.96 -37.29 2.31
N GLU A 713 -0.37 -37.33 2.34
CA GLU A 713 -1.22 -36.80 1.27
C GLU A 713 -1.06 -35.29 1.13
N PHE A 714 -1.11 -34.55 2.24
CA PHE A 714 -0.91 -33.10 2.25
C PHE A 714 0.47 -32.70 1.73
N LYS A 715 1.55 -33.40 2.10
CA LYS A 715 2.89 -33.15 1.54
C LYS A 715 2.91 -33.30 0.01
N LYS A 716 2.26 -34.33 -0.53
CA LYS A 716 2.13 -34.52 -1.98
C LYS A 716 1.31 -33.41 -2.64
N GLU A 717 0.23 -32.96 -2.00
CA GLU A 717 -0.57 -31.82 -2.47
C GLU A 717 0.25 -30.52 -2.55
N LEU A 718 1.14 -30.28 -1.58
CA LEU A 718 2.04 -29.13 -1.55
C LEU A 718 3.14 -29.24 -2.61
N GLU A 719 3.75 -30.42 -2.77
CA GLU A 719 4.76 -30.69 -3.79
C GLU A 719 4.20 -30.50 -5.21
N ASN A 720 2.98 -30.97 -5.47
CA ASN A 720 2.28 -30.76 -6.75
C ASN A 720 1.99 -29.27 -7.06
N GLN A 721 2.07 -28.40 -6.06
CA GLN A 721 1.87 -26.96 -6.18
C GLN A 721 3.17 -26.16 -6.09
N ASP A 722 4.33 -26.83 -6.11
CA ASP A 722 5.67 -26.27 -5.92
C ASP A 722 5.83 -25.47 -4.61
N ILE A 723 5.10 -25.86 -3.56
CA ILE A 723 5.19 -25.25 -2.23
C ILE A 723 6.29 -25.95 -1.43
N PRO A 724 7.34 -25.23 -0.96
CA PRO A 724 8.42 -25.83 -0.20
C PRO A 724 7.96 -26.24 1.19
N ILE A 725 8.53 -27.33 1.69
CA ILE A 725 8.26 -27.90 3.00
C ILE A 725 9.57 -27.93 3.78
N HIS A 726 9.59 -27.29 4.95
CA HIS A 726 10.74 -27.25 5.86
C HIS A 726 10.40 -28.07 7.12
N GLU A 727 11.09 -29.19 7.31
CA GLU A 727 10.86 -30.08 8.45
C GLU A 727 11.91 -29.87 9.55
N ILE A 728 11.44 -29.64 10.78
CA ILE A 728 12.27 -29.53 11.98
C ILE A 728 12.25 -30.88 12.71
N LYS A 729 13.44 -31.44 12.92
CA LYS A 729 13.68 -32.74 13.59
C LYS A 729 14.60 -32.60 14.81
N ASP A 730 14.63 -31.40 15.39
CA ASP A 730 15.41 -31.12 16.58
C ASP A 730 14.62 -31.55 17.81
N ASP A 731 14.97 -32.71 18.38
CA ASP A 731 14.28 -33.30 19.52
C ASP A 731 14.59 -32.54 20.82
N GLU A 732 15.81 -31.98 20.96
CA GLU A 732 16.24 -31.20 22.14
C GLU A 732 15.46 -29.88 22.24
N LEU A 733 15.04 -29.32 21.11
CA LEU A 733 14.23 -28.10 21.05
C LEU A 733 12.93 -28.19 21.87
N TRP A 734 12.34 -29.39 21.97
CA TRP A 734 11.02 -29.60 22.56
C TRP A 734 11.03 -30.03 24.02
N GLU A 735 12.17 -30.45 24.56
CA GLU A 735 12.27 -31.00 25.93
C GLU A 735 11.67 -30.05 26.98
N ALA A 736 11.98 -28.75 26.87
CA ALA A 736 11.47 -27.72 27.77
C ALA A 736 9.93 -27.54 27.73
N CYS A 737 9.24 -27.99 26.68
CA CYS A 737 7.78 -27.92 26.60
C CYS A 737 7.09 -28.91 27.55
N PHE A 738 7.74 -30.03 27.87
CA PHE A 738 7.12 -31.17 28.57
C PHE A 738 7.51 -31.29 30.06
N GLU A 739 8.34 -30.36 30.59
CA GLU A 739 8.96 -30.51 31.92
C GLU A 739 8.05 -30.40 33.16
N LYS A 740 6.77 -29.99 33.06
CA LYS A 740 5.76 -29.98 34.16
C LYS A 740 4.39 -29.46 33.69
N ASP A 741 3.34 -30.22 33.99
CA ASP A 741 1.89 -29.94 33.85
C ASP A 741 1.31 -29.70 32.43
N ASN A 742 0.35 -30.56 32.06
CA ASN A 742 -0.27 -30.71 30.73
C ASN A 742 -1.34 -29.67 30.38
N LYS A 743 -1.51 -28.59 31.15
CA LYS A 743 -2.59 -27.61 30.91
C LYS A 743 -2.24 -26.49 29.92
N GLU A 744 -0.97 -26.28 29.59
CA GLU A 744 -0.51 -25.16 28.73
C GLU A 744 0.48 -25.59 27.63
N LEU A 745 0.45 -26.86 27.20
CA LEU A 745 1.41 -27.40 26.21
C LEU A 745 1.39 -26.62 24.88
N LYS A 746 0.20 -26.20 24.44
CA LYS A 746 0.01 -25.39 23.22
C LYS A 746 0.78 -24.07 23.32
N ASP A 747 0.66 -23.37 24.44
CA ASP A 747 1.29 -22.06 24.64
C ASP A 747 2.81 -22.20 24.73
N LYS A 748 3.31 -23.27 25.38
CA LYS A 748 4.74 -23.58 25.43
C LYS A 748 5.34 -23.89 24.06
N ILE A 749 4.67 -24.71 23.25
CA ILE A 749 5.09 -24.99 21.86
C ILE A 749 5.11 -23.69 21.06
N PHE A 750 4.10 -22.84 21.22
CA PHE A 750 4.04 -21.55 20.53
C PHE A 750 5.17 -20.60 20.94
N GLU A 751 5.54 -20.55 22.22
CA GLU A 751 6.67 -19.76 22.71
C GLU A 751 8.02 -20.25 22.15
N VAL A 752 8.21 -21.56 21.98
CA VAL A 752 9.39 -22.11 21.30
C VAL A 752 9.40 -21.71 19.83
N CYS A 753 8.29 -21.90 19.12
CA CYS A 753 8.16 -21.49 17.72
C CYS A 753 8.45 -19.99 17.53
N LYS A 754 7.96 -19.11 18.41
CA LYS A 754 8.24 -17.66 18.35
C LYS A 754 9.73 -17.32 18.38
N LYS A 755 10.54 -18.08 19.12
CA LYS A 755 11.98 -17.85 19.24
C LYS A 755 12.74 -18.27 17.99
N GLU A 756 12.36 -19.40 17.41
CA GLU A 756 13.07 -20.02 16.28
C GLU A 756 12.57 -19.58 14.90
N ILE A 757 11.38 -19.00 14.81
CA ILE A 757 10.71 -18.69 13.54
C ILE A 757 11.58 -17.89 12.56
N LYS A 758 12.42 -16.98 13.07
CA LYS A 758 13.29 -16.17 12.24
C LYS A 758 14.36 -17.02 11.55
N SER A 759 14.91 -18.02 12.24
CA SER A 759 15.87 -18.97 11.66
C SER A 759 15.17 -19.83 10.62
N TRP A 760 14.00 -20.39 10.96
CA TRP A 760 13.25 -21.25 10.04
C TRP A 760 12.83 -20.53 8.76
N LEU A 761 12.39 -19.27 8.85
CA LEU A 761 12.07 -18.47 7.66
C LEU A 761 13.30 -18.19 6.79
N TYR A 762 14.46 -17.95 7.40
CA TYR A 762 15.72 -17.72 6.69
C TYR A 762 16.21 -19.00 5.98
N GLU A 763 16.18 -20.13 6.68
CA GLU A 763 16.53 -21.45 6.13
C GLU A 763 15.59 -21.85 4.99
N MET A 764 14.28 -21.69 5.19
CA MET A 764 13.28 -22.00 4.17
C MET A 764 13.48 -21.15 2.90
N LYS A 765 13.85 -19.87 3.05
CA LYS A 765 14.22 -19.03 1.90
C LYS A 765 15.44 -19.55 1.15
N ASN A 766 16.54 -19.85 1.87
CA ASN A 766 17.79 -20.28 1.23
C ASN A 766 17.71 -21.68 0.62
N SER A 767 16.81 -22.54 1.12
CA SER A 767 16.54 -23.85 0.54
C SER A 767 15.96 -23.79 -0.89
N ARG A 768 15.35 -22.66 -1.29
CA ARG A 768 14.82 -22.44 -2.66
C ARG A 768 15.89 -22.10 -3.70
N ILE A 769 17.09 -21.65 -3.29
CA ILE A 769 18.16 -21.25 -4.23
C ILE A 769 18.92 -22.49 -4.77
N ASN A 770 18.75 -23.66 -4.14
CA ASN A 770 19.43 -24.91 -4.50
C ASN A 770 18.50 -25.96 -5.14
N ARG A 771 17.26 -25.61 -5.51
CA ARG A 771 16.36 -26.40 -6.37
C ARG A 771 16.20 -25.66 -7.68
#